data_AF-A0AAX4IBP7-F1
#
_entry.id   AF-A0AAX4IBP7-F1
#
_cell.length_a   1.000
_cell.length_b   1.000
_cell.length_c   1.000
_cell.angle_alpha   90.00
_cell.angle_beta   90.00
_cell.angle_gamma   90.00
#
_symmetry.space_group_name_H-M   'P 1'
#
loop_
_entity.id
_entity.type
_entity.pdbx_description
1 polymer ?
#
loop_
_entity_poly.entity_id
_entity_poly.type
_entity_poly.pdbx_seq_one_letter_code
_entity_poly.pdbx_strand_id
1 'polypeptide(L)'
;MSGCRVAPSVSLDEAEEGDLHAPSTVPTSPEGSLIFSPVVGAATTSVVDGDCTSDDALEDLLPDNEGHVFSTADARDPPVKNICCVGAGYVGGPTAAVIAFHNPHIRVTVVDRDERRIRRWNSKHPPIYEPGLWDILRVARDGAMGRWCSFSREPLEESPRRSDPASASTSATSDCGSQCGGEEGITVPARRPNLFFSTAVSECISDADVVLVAVNTPTKTRGHGAGSATDMAAFEAVTAEVARHARPGAIIVEKSTVPCRTAELVRETLATHRPGVPFEILSNPEFLAAGTAVNDLLHPDRVLIGSDTTPSGKRAAGALAGVYAAWVPRGRILTTNVWSSELAKLVANAMLAQRVSSINSVSAICERTGADVDEVAAAVGRDPRIGDQFLRAGIGFGGSCFRKDVLGLVYLAESLGLDEVGEYWAQVVRMNEYQRLRFTRRVVKCLNNTLAGKKITVLGYAFKKNTSDTRESPALEIIRALLEEGPREIAVFDPCCNPLVIREEVRQLCGMQKPSTERGNDRNDEDGPLRVYENAYDACRDSNAVLITTEFDEFRNSKFLSSSSSSSSSSPRKSTADVLDPRPFQSLEIRQADVLALQGTQRPMELETSSDDPLGRYMPEPECAGDCPDCRAGLDREASGLATAGSGTGEYGASRESIDWARVVGDMQAPKWVFDGRAVIDAQEMAKLGVRVESIGRRSIW
;
A
#
# COMPACT_ATOMS: atom_id res chain seq x y z
N MET A 1 -48.62 9.25 41.39
CA MET A 1 -48.82 9.53 42.84
C MET A 1 -47.45 9.68 43.48
N SER A 2 -47.26 10.65 44.39
CA SER A 2 -46.14 10.79 45.37
C SER A 2 -44.76 10.20 45.03
N GLY A 3 -43.63 10.93 44.92
CA GLY A 3 -43.33 12.33 45.23
C GLY A 3 -42.57 12.50 46.55
N CYS A 4 -41.26 12.81 46.49
CA CYS A 4 -40.57 13.68 47.45
C CYS A 4 -39.18 14.15 46.96
N ARG A 5 -38.75 15.34 47.40
CA ARG A 5 -37.38 15.91 47.27
C ARG A 5 -36.56 15.48 48.52
N VAL A 6 -35.27 15.79 48.74
CA VAL A 6 -34.61 17.11 48.95
C VAL A 6 -33.07 16.90 48.98
N ALA A 7 -32.28 17.94 48.68
CA ALA A 7 -30.80 18.00 48.76
C ALA A 7 -30.35 18.47 50.20
N PRO A 8 -29.30 19.29 50.49
CA PRO A 8 -28.30 20.00 49.67
C PRO A 8 -26.82 19.90 50.14
N SER A 9 -25.96 20.62 49.41
CA SER A 9 -24.55 20.95 49.65
C SER A 9 -24.32 22.13 50.61
N VAL A 10 -23.14 22.21 51.25
CA VAL A 10 -22.43 23.46 51.66
C VAL A 10 -20.90 23.26 51.50
N SER A 11 -20.14 24.36 51.47
CA SER A 11 -18.77 24.56 50.93
C SER A 11 -17.81 25.26 51.92
N LEU A 12 -16.62 25.70 51.43
CA LEU A 12 -15.61 26.62 52.02
C LEU A 12 -14.59 25.96 52.99
N ASP A 13 -13.31 26.37 53.11
CA ASP A 13 -12.44 27.32 52.35
C ASP A 13 -10.93 27.13 52.71
N GLU A 14 -10.02 27.69 51.90
CA GLU A 14 -8.65 28.22 52.22
C GLU A 14 -7.55 27.30 52.88
N ALA A 15 -6.23 27.57 52.85
CA ALA A 15 -5.27 28.26 51.94
C ALA A 15 -3.80 28.04 52.44
N GLU A 16 -2.78 28.45 51.65
CA GLU A 16 -1.33 28.62 52.01
C GLU A 16 -0.51 27.36 52.42
N GLU A 17 0.83 27.30 52.37
CA GLU A 17 1.92 27.87 51.53
C GLU A 17 3.19 26.99 51.78
N GLY A 18 4.23 27.02 50.93
CA GLY A 18 5.53 26.41 51.24
C GLY A 18 6.40 26.03 50.04
N ASP A 19 7.52 26.75 49.84
CA ASP A 19 8.35 26.72 48.63
C ASP A 19 9.80 26.18 48.89
N LEU A 20 10.57 26.00 47.81
CA LEU A 20 12.04 25.89 47.73
C LEU A 20 12.73 24.60 48.23
N HIS A 21 13.19 23.75 47.28
CA HIS A 21 14.61 23.71 46.84
C HIS A 21 14.94 22.46 45.98
N ALA A 22 15.61 22.69 44.84
CA ALA A 22 16.49 21.71 44.19
C ALA A 22 17.96 22.12 44.44
N PRO A 23 18.94 21.17 44.40
CA PRO A 23 19.66 21.01 43.13
C PRO A 23 20.23 19.60 42.82
N SER A 24 20.40 19.34 41.51
CA SER A 24 21.52 18.62 40.85
C SER A 24 22.15 17.35 41.47
N THR A 25 22.12 16.22 40.74
CA THR A 25 23.30 15.63 40.06
C THR A 25 23.00 14.30 39.33
N VAL A 26 23.80 14.02 38.30
CA VAL A 26 23.99 12.73 37.58
C VAL A 26 25.48 12.41 37.82
N PRO A 27 25.95 11.16 38.12
CA PRO A 27 26.16 10.15 37.05
C PRO A 27 26.31 8.64 37.45
N THR A 28 26.73 7.85 36.45
CA THR A 28 27.53 6.59 36.48
C THR A 28 26.89 5.23 36.86
N SER A 29 27.05 4.27 35.94
CA SER A 29 27.16 2.81 36.17
C SER A 29 28.47 2.47 36.91
N PRO A 30 28.66 1.28 37.55
CA PRO A 30 29.04 0.07 36.78
C PRO A 30 28.67 -1.33 37.38
N GLU A 31 28.87 -2.36 36.54
CA GLU A 31 29.36 -3.75 36.79
C GLU A 31 28.91 -4.66 37.97
N GLY A 32 28.49 -5.89 37.59
CA GLY A 32 28.81 -7.17 38.29
C GLY A 32 28.04 -7.52 39.59
N SER A 33 28.07 -8.76 40.10
CA SER A 33 28.39 -10.07 39.52
C SER A 33 27.99 -11.20 40.51
N LEU A 34 27.68 -12.41 39.99
CA LEU A 34 27.76 -13.74 40.66
C LEU A 34 26.80 -14.17 41.81
N ILE A 35 26.19 -15.36 41.57
CA ILE A 35 26.02 -16.53 42.47
C ILE A 35 25.16 -16.38 43.75
N PHE A 36 24.08 -17.15 43.84
CA PHE A 36 23.97 -18.32 44.76
C PHE A 36 22.71 -19.18 44.50
N SER A 37 22.84 -20.50 44.68
CA SER A 37 21.75 -21.48 44.74
C SER A 37 22.02 -22.43 45.92
N PRO A 38 20.97 -22.94 46.59
CA PRO A 38 21.09 -24.19 47.34
C PRO A 38 19.91 -25.17 47.11
N VAL A 39 20.17 -26.19 46.29
CA VAL A 39 20.12 -27.64 46.64
C VAL A 39 19.20 -28.11 47.81
N VAL A 40 18.17 -28.89 47.41
CA VAL A 40 17.68 -30.20 47.94
C VAL A 40 17.06 -30.33 49.36
N GLY A 41 15.91 -31.02 49.40
CA GLY A 41 15.41 -31.83 50.52
C GLY A 41 14.33 -32.82 50.06
N ALA A 42 14.52 -34.13 50.26
CA ALA A 42 13.67 -35.20 49.71
C ALA A 42 12.91 -36.00 50.79
N ALA A 43 11.84 -36.72 50.40
CA ALA A 43 11.21 -37.76 51.20
C ALA A 43 10.54 -38.87 50.33
N THR A 44 10.78 -40.13 50.71
CA THR A 44 10.31 -41.41 50.09
C THR A 44 8.93 -41.85 50.62
N THR A 45 8.11 -42.67 49.93
CA THR A 45 8.13 -44.17 49.82
C THR A 45 7.02 -44.69 48.86
N SER A 46 6.87 -45.95 48.41
CA SER A 46 7.76 -47.14 48.29
C SER A 46 7.12 -48.29 47.45
N VAL A 47 7.91 -48.87 46.52
CA VAL A 47 8.06 -50.33 46.18
C VAL A 47 6.85 -51.28 46.02
N VAL A 48 6.75 -51.93 44.84
CA VAL A 48 6.65 -53.41 44.67
C VAL A 48 7.40 -53.82 43.37
N ASP A 49 8.14 -54.93 43.38
CA ASP A 49 9.13 -55.35 42.35
C ASP A 49 8.61 -56.20 41.17
N GLY A 50 9.45 -56.36 40.11
CA GLY A 50 9.16 -57.18 38.92
C GLY A 50 10.29 -57.27 37.88
N ASP A 51 11.48 -57.71 38.31
CA ASP A 51 12.78 -57.94 37.64
C ASP A 51 12.82 -58.37 36.13
N CYS A 52 13.86 -57.94 35.38
CA CYS A 52 14.78 -58.75 34.53
C CYS A 52 15.55 -57.94 33.43
N THR A 53 16.81 -57.58 33.72
CA THR A 53 18.02 -57.58 32.82
C THR A 53 18.04 -56.89 31.44
N SER A 54 18.85 -55.82 31.27
CA SER A 54 20.22 -55.88 30.68
C SER A 54 20.87 -54.49 30.47
N ASP A 55 22.17 -54.38 30.77
CA ASP A 55 23.05 -53.20 30.59
C ASP A 55 23.32 -52.85 29.09
N ASP A 56 23.94 -51.75 28.66
CA ASP A 56 24.71 -50.69 29.34
C ASP A 56 24.79 -49.38 28.49
N ALA A 57 25.29 -48.27 29.08
CA ALA A 57 25.80 -46.98 28.52
C ALA A 57 25.30 -46.45 27.14
N LEU A 58 24.78 -45.21 26.97
CA LEU A 58 25.21 -43.86 27.38
C LEU A 58 26.47 -43.32 26.68
N GLU A 59 26.31 -42.68 25.51
CA GLU A 59 27.24 -41.63 25.03
C GLU A 59 26.57 -40.62 24.07
N ASP A 60 27.05 -39.38 24.16
CA ASP A 60 26.96 -38.20 23.26
C ASP A 60 25.63 -37.56 22.80
N LEU A 61 25.42 -36.35 23.34
CA LEU A 61 24.55 -35.28 22.86
C LEU A 61 25.37 -34.22 22.10
N LEU A 62 25.32 -34.21 20.76
CA LEU A 62 25.63 -33.03 19.93
C LEU A 62 24.71 -33.00 18.70
N PRO A 63 24.17 -31.83 18.29
CA PRO A 63 23.39 -31.70 17.07
C PRO A 63 24.30 -31.43 15.86
N ASP A 64 24.41 -32.41 14.95
CA ASP A 64 25.15 -32.21 13.69
C ASP A 64 24.46 -31.19 12.78
N ASN A 65 25.25 -30.20 12.38
CA ASN A 65 24.85 -29.11 11.50
C ASN A 65 25.25 -29.42 10.05
N GLU A 66 24.68 -30.49 9.48
CA GLU A 66 24.96 -30.96 8.11
C GLU A 66 23.86 -30.53 7.14
N GLY A 67 24.23 -29.77 6.12
CA GLY A 67 23.31 -29.27 5.11
C GLY A 67 22.85 -30.38 4.17
N HIS A 68 21.58 -30.80 4.28
CA HIS A 68 21.01 -31.80 3.37
C HIS A 68 20.99 -31.32 1.91
N VAL A 69 21.97 -31.79 1.15
CA VAL A 69 21.94 -31.82 -0.31
C VAL A 69 20.73 -32.66 -0.74
N PHE A 70 19.75 -32.03 -1.38
CA PHE A 70 18.57 -32.72 -1.90
C PHE A 70 18.98 -33.75 -2.98
N SER A 71 18.75 -35.03 -2.70
CA SER A 71 18.87 -36.09 -3.70
C SER A 71 17.82 -35.89 -4.80
N THR A 72 18.27 -35.78 -6.05
CA THR A 72 17.45 -35.38 -7.22
C THR A 72 16.84 -36.58 -7.95
N ALA A 73 16.30 -37.55 -7.21
CA ALA A 73 15.74 -38.78 -7.77
C ALA A 73 14.49 -39.25 -7.03
N ASP A 74 13.39 -38.53 -7.17
CA ASP A 74 12.04 -39.10 -7.08
C ASP A 74 11.05 -38.25 -7.91
N ALA A 75 9.96 -38.89 -8.35
CA ALA A 75 8.95 -38.42 -9.31
C ALA A 75 8.87 -36.89 -9.57
N ARG A 76 9.15 -36.47 -10.81
CA ARG A 76 8.84 -35.10 -11.26
C ARG A 76 7.33 -34.91 -11.33
N ASP A 77 6.75 -34.32 -10.28
CA ASP A 77 5.37 -33.82 -10.31
C ASP A 77 5.16 -32.93 -11.55
N PRO A 78 3.99 -33.00 -12.21
CA PRO A 78 3.73 -32.24 -13.42
C PRO A 78 3.83 -30.73 -13.13
N PRO A 79 4.52 -29.94 -13.99
CA PRO A 79 4.65 -28.51 -13.76
C PRO A 79 3.27 -27.84 -13.84
N VAL A 80 3.07 -26.81 -13.01
CA VAL A 80 1.89 -25.93 -13.06
C VAL A 80 1.78 -25.31 -14.46
N LYS A 81 0.60 -25.42 -15.07
CA LYS A 81 0.27 -24.91 -16.42
C LYS A 81 -0.94 -23.98 -16.41
N ASN A 82 -1.90 -24.22 -15.52
CA ASN A 82 -3.16 -23.49 -15.41
C ASN A 82 -3.32 -22.97 -13.98
N ILE A 83 -3.42 -21.65 -13.83
CA ILE A 83 -3.75 -20.99 -12.56
C ILE A 83 -5.09 -20.27 -12.72
N CYS A 84 -6.03 -20.54 -11.81
CA CYS A 84 -7.27 -19.78 -11.69
C CYS A 84 -7.17 -18.85 -10.47
N CYS A 85 -7.51 -17.58 -10.60
CA CYS A 85 -7.53 -16.62 -9.50
C CYS A 85 -8.97 -16.10 -9.28
N VAL A 86 -9.60 -16.50 -8.18
CA VAL A 86 -10.96 -16.10 -7.84
C VAL A 86 -10.93 -14.80 -7.03
N GLY A 87 -11.39 -13.72 -7.67
CA GLY A 87 -11.42 -12.35 -7.14
C GLY A 87 -10.58 -11.40 -8.01
N ALA A 88 -11.23 -10.58 -8.85
CA ALA A 88 -10.55 -9.66 -9.76
C ALA A 88 -10.30 -8.27 -9.13
N GLY A 89 -9.99 -8.23 -7.83
CA GLY A 89 -9.73 -7.01 -7.06
C GLY A 89 -8.26 -6.58 -7.04
N TYR A 90 -7.93 -5.65 -6.13
CA TYR A 90 -6.58 -5.09 -5.93
C TYR A 90 -5.49 -6.12 -5.62
N VAL A 91 -5.85 -7.29 -5.07
CA VAL A 91 -4.91 -8.40 -4.85
C VAL A 91 -4.85 -9.30 -6.08
N GLY A 92 -5.95 -9.97 -6.42
CA GLY A 92 -5.96 -11.03 -7.42
C GLY A 92 -5.61 -10.56 -8.84
N GLY A 93 -6.07 -9.38 -9.26
CA GLY A 93 -5.78 -8.83 -10.59
C GLY A 93 -4.29 -8.57 -10.83
N PRO A 94 -3.65 -7.67 -10.05
CA PRO A 94 -2.22 -7.40 -10.17
C PRO A 94 -1.34 -8.64 -9.93
N THR A 95 -1.67 -9.48 -8.94
CA THR A 95 -0.94 -10.74 -8.67
C THR A 95 -0.95 -11.66 -9.89
N ALA A 96 -2.13 -11.90 -10.47
CA ALA A 96 -2.26 -12.74 -11.65
C ALA A 96 -1.55 -12.15 -12.88
N ALA A 97 -1.58 -10.83 -13.04
CA ALA A 97 -0.89 -10.14 -14.13
C ALA A 97 0.63 -10.32 -14.04
N VAL A 98 1.23 -10.17 -12.86
CA VAL A 98 2.67 -10.38 -12.64
C VAL A 98 3.06 -11.85 -12.78
N ILE A 99 2.26 -12.79 -12.26
CA ILE A 99 2.49 -14.23 -12.44
C ILE A 99 2.50 -14.59 -13.92
N ALA A 100 1.48 -14.16 -14.69
CA ALA A 100 1.40 -14.37 -16.12
C ALA A 100 2.59 -13.73 -16.85
N PHE A 101 3.01 -12.54 -16.42
CA PHE A 101 4.09 -11.80 -17.04
C PHE A 101 5.45 -12.51 -16.93
N HIS A 102 5.77 -13.10 -15.79
CA HIS A 102 7.01 -13.86 -15.63
C HIS A 102 6.93 -15.33 -16.07
N ASN A 103 5.72 -15.89 -16.19
CA ASN A 103 5.51 -17.28 -16.59
C ASN A 103 4.74 -17.38 -17.92
N PRO A 104 5.36 -17.08 -19.08
CA PRO A 104 4.69 -17.11 -20.40
C PRO A 104 4.20 -18.51 -20.84
N HIS A 105 4.60 -19.55 -20.11
CA HIS A 105 4.18 -20.94 -20.33
C HIS A 105 3.01 -21.38 -19.43
N ILE A 106 2.60 -20.53 -18.47
CA ILE A 106 1.45 -20.74 -17.59
C ILE A 106 0.29 -19.88 -18.09
N ARG A 107 -0.87 -20.51 -18.29
CA ARG A 107 -2.15 -19.84 -18.49
C ARG A 107 -2.70 -19.39 -17.14
N VAL A 108 -2.94 -18.09 -16.99
CA VAL A 108 -3.53 -17.50 -15.78
C VAL A 108 -4.89 -16.93 -16.13
N THR A 109 -5.95 -17.38 -15.45
CA THR A 109 -7.31 -16.90 -15.66
C THR A 109 -7.84 -16.30 -14.37
N VAL A 110 -8.18 -15.02 -14.38
CA VAL A 110 -8.80 -14.31 -13.25
C VAL A 110 -10.32 -14.36 -13.43
N VAL A 111 -11.04 -14.69 -12.37
CA VAL A 111 -12.50 -14.79 -12.40
C VAL A 111 -13.17 -14.00 -11.28
N ASP A 112 -14.31 -13.40 -11.60
CA ASP A 112 -15.15 -12.65 -10.66
C ASP A 112 -16.61 -12.75 -11.10
N ARG A 113 -17.55 -12.64 -10.15
CA ARG A 113 -19.00 -12.59 -10.46
C ARG A 113 -19.43 -11.19 -10.88
N ASP A 114 -18.62 -10.16 -10.59
CA ASP A 114 -18.84 -8.79 -11.04
C ASP A 114 -18.53 -8.66 -12.55
N GLU A 115 -19.54 -8.86 -13.38
CA GLU A 115 -19.44 -8.73 -14.85
C GLU A 115 -18.95 -7.34 -15.29
N ARG A 116 -19.25 -6.28 -14.53
CA ARG A 116 -18.80 -4.92 -14.85
C ARG A 116 -17.29 -4.82 -14.65
N ARG A 117 -16.77 -5.38 -13.56
CA ARG A 117 -15.33 -5.46 -13.28
C ARG A 117 -14.57 -6.30 -14.29
N ILE A 118 -15.10 -7.47 -14.66
CA ILE A 118 -14.48 -8.31 -15.71
C ILE A 118 -14.49 -7.61 -17.06
N ARG A 119 -15.57 -6.93 -17.45
CA ARG A 119 -15.60 -6.09 -18.66
C ARG A 119 -14.52 -5.00 -18.66
N ARG A 120 -14.25 -4.37 -17.52
CA ARG A 120 -13.19 -3.36 -17.39
C ARG A 120 -11.78 -3.95 -17.49
N TRP A 121 -11.52 -5.11 -16.88
CA TRP A 121 -10.22 -5.80 -17.05
C TRP A 121 -9.96 -6.23 -18.50
N ASN A 122 -11.03 -6.51 -19.26
CA ASN A 122 -10.98 -6.81 -20.69
C ASN A 122 -11.09 -5.58 -21.60
N SER A 123 -10.95 -4.34 -21.10
CA SER A 123 -11.00 -3.12 -21.90
C SER A 123 -9.71 -2.27 -21.79
N LYS A 124 -9.71 -1.09 -22.40
CA LYS A 124 -8.62 -0.11 -22.25
C LYS A 124 -8.54 0.56 -20.87
N HIS A 125 -9.56 0.40 -20.03
CA HIS A 125 -9.68 1.09 -18.74
C HIS A 125 -9.86 0.08 -17.60
N PRO A 126 -8.77 -0.57 -17.14
CA PRO A 126 -8.83 -1.52 -16.04
C PRO A 126 -9.48 -0.88 -14.80
N PRO A 127 -10.13 -1.67 -13.92
CA PRO A 127 -10.88 -1.15 -12.80
C PRO A 127 -10.01 -0.62 -11.64
N ILE A 128 -8.70 -0.76 -11.74
CA ILE A 128 -7.68 -0.43 -10.74
C ILE A 128 -6.55 0.34 -11.42
N TYR A 129 -6.08 1.40 -10.78
CA TYR A 129 -4.87 2.11 -11.16
C TYR A 129 -3.72 1.71 -10.24
N GLU A 130 -2.61 1.26 -10.82
CA GLU A 130 -1.32 1.03 -10.17
C GLU A 130 -0.20 1.37 -11.20
N PRO A 131 0.86 2.09 -10.81
CA PRO A 131 1.97 2.39 -11.72
C PRO A 131 2.57 1.13 -12.37
N GLY A 132 2.79 1.17 -13.69
CA GLY A 132 3.31 0.03 -14.47
C GLY A 132 2.35 -1.16 -14.68
N LEU A 133 1.14 -1.16 -14.11
CA LEU A 133 0.19 -2.26 -14.30
C LEU A 133 -0.28 -2.38 -15.75
N TRP A 134 -0.51 -1.24 -16.40
CA TRP A 134 -0.96 -1.17 -17.79
C TRP A 134 0.03 -1.84 -18.75
N ASP A 135 1.33 -1.55 -18.59
CA ASP A 135 2.41 -2.17 -19.36
C ASP A 135 2.42 -3.70 -19.24
N ILE A 136 2.29 -4.21 -18.01
CA ILE A 136 2.21 -5.64 -17.73
C ILE A 136 0.96 -6.26 -18.40
N LEU A 137 -0.19 -5.59 -18.37
CA LEU A 137 -1.40 -6.03 -19.05
C LEU A 137 -1.23 -6.09 -20.57
N ARG A 138 -0.64 -5.07 -21.20
CA ARG A 138 -0.38 -5.08 -22.66
C ARG A 138 0.42 -6.30 -23.09
N VAL A 139 1.40 -6.71 -22.29
CA VAL A 139 2.25 -7.86 -22.62
C VAL A 139 1.62 -9.21 -22.25
N ALA A 140 0.88 -9.32 -21.15
CA ALA A 140 0.33 -10.59 -20.65
C ALA A 140 -1.08 -10.91 -21.18
N ARG A 141 -1.95 -9.89 -21.31
CA ARG A 141 -3.34 -10.00 -21.80
C ARG A 141 -3.44 -9.87 -23.31
N ASP A 142 -2.75 -8.88 -23.91
CA ASP A 142 -2.88 -8.60 -25.35
C ASP A 142 -1.79 -9.31 -26.15
N GLY A 143 -0.56 -9.34 -25.64
CA GLY A 143 0.59 -10.03 -26.23
C GLY A 143 1.54 -9.09 -26.99
N ALA A 144 2.75 -9.58 -27.24
CA ALA A 144 3.85 -8.81 -27.85
C ALA A 144 4.16 -9.32 -29.26
N MET A 145 4.17 -8.42 -30.24
CA MET A 145 4.38 -8.72 -31.67
C MET A 145 5.85 -8.90 -32.09
N GLY A 146 6.79 -8.96 -31.15
CA GLY A 146 8.16 -9.39 -31.41
C GLY A 146 9.15 -8.32 -31.88
N ARG A 147 8.75 -7.04 -31.85
CA ARG A 147 9.72 -5.95 -31.67
C ARG A 147 10.06 -5.84 -30.18
N TRP A 148 11.33 -5.57 -29.89
CA TRP A 148 11.85 -5.40 -28.53
C TRP A 148 11.00 -4.37 -27.75
N CYS A 149 10.20 -4.83 -26.78
CA CYS A 149 9.66 -3.95 -25.75
C CYS A 149 10.74 -3.73 -24.71
N SER A 150 11.15 -2.48 -24.51
CA SER A 150 11.97 -2.03 -23.38
C SER A 150 11.15 -1.12 -22.49
N PHE A 151 11.09 -1.43 -21.20
CA PHE A 151 10.47 -0.57 -20.20
C PHE A 151 11.53 0.30 -19.53
N SER A 152 11.30 1.61 -19.47
CA SER A 152 12.14 2.52 -18.69
C SER A 152 11.95 2.23 -17.21
N ARG A 153 13.06 1.98 -16.50
CA ARG A 153 13.05 1.82 -15.06
C ARG A 153 13.04 3.22 -14.44
N GLU A 154 11.94 3.62 -13.81
CA GLU A 154 11.96 4.86 -13.02
C GLU A 154 13.01 4.73 -11.91
N PRO A 155 13.92 5.72 -11.76
CA PRO A 155 14.95 5.64 -10.74
C PRO A 155 14.34 5.83 -9.35
N LEU A 156 14.32 4.75 -8.57
CA LEU A 156 14.13 4.82 -7.13
C LEU A 156 15.33 5.55 -6.51
N GLU A 157 15.07 6.68 -5.84
CA GLU A 157 16.04 7.22 -4.88
C GLU A 157 16.21 6.23 -3.71
N GLU A 158 17.47 6.09 -3.28
CA GLU A 158 17.95 5.40 -2.07
C GLU A 158 17.84 3.85 -2.01
N SER A 159 18.93 3.19 -2.42
CA SER A 159 19.38 1.95 -1.81
C SER A 159 20.74 2.19 -1.11
N PRO A 160 20.97 1.71 0.12
CA PRO A 160 22.15 2.08 0.91
C PRO A 160 23.42 1.42 0.37
N ARG A 161 24.44 2.24 0.10
CA ARG A 161 25.79 1.77 -0.29
C ARG A 161 26.42 1.02 0.88
N ARG A 162 26.52 -0.31 0.79
CA ARG A 162 27.42 -1.10 1.65
C ARG A 162 28.86 -0.87 1.20
N SER A 163 29.72 -0.45 2.11
CA SER A 163 31.16 -0.30 1.90
C SER A 163 31.90 -1.43 2.61
N ASP A 164 32.22 -2.49 1.88
CA ASP A 164 33.14 -3.54 2.33
C ASP A 164 34.48 -3.40 1.59
N PRO A 165 35.62 -3.25 2.29
CA PRO A 165 36.93 -3.20 1.67
C PRO A 165 37.59 -4.59 1.58
N ALA A 166 38.55 -4.70 0.66
CA ALA A 166 39.57 -5.77 0.51
C ALA A 166 39.14 -7.13 -0.06
N SER A 167 39.50 -7.36 -1.32
CA SER A 167 40.54 -8.36 -1.66
C SER A 167 41.15 -8.04 -3.03
N ALA A 168 42.40 -8.43 -3.27
CA ALA A 168 43.19 -8.02 -4.44
C ALA A 168 43.69 -9.21 -5.27
N SER A 169 44.05 -8.94 -6.53
CA SER A 169 44.57 -9.87 -7.55
C SER A 169 43.52 -10.86 -8.11
N THR A 170 43.45 -11.15 -9.42
CA THR A 170 44.56 -11.33 -10.39
C THR A 170 44.19 -10.98 -11.86
N SER A 171 45.24 -10.85 -12.68
CA SER A 171 45.31 -11.00 -14.16
C SER A 171 44.40 -10.15 -15.06
N ALA A 172 45.06 -9.34 -15.91
CA ALA A 172 44.42 -8.61 -17.00
C ALA A 172 44.26 -9.44 -18.28
N THR A 173 43.13 -9.27 -18.96
CA THR A 173 43.01 -9.40 -20.42
C THR A 173 42.22 -8.21 -20.93
N SER A 174 42.79 -7.49 -21.89
CA SER A 174 42.19 -6.31 -22.50
C SER A 174 41.06 -6.69 -23.45
N ASP A 175 39.89 -6.08 -23.29
CA ASP A 175 39.01 -5.83 -24.43
C ASP A 175 38.27 -4.50 -24.25
N CYS A 176 38.45 -3.59 -25.21
CA CYS A 176 37.98 -2.20 -25.12
C CYS A 176 36.55 -2.06 -25.65
N GLY A 177 35.59 -2.64 -24.93
CA GLY A 177 34.17 -2.39 -25.15
C GLY A 177 33.76 -1.01 -24.62
N SER A 178 33.29 -0.12 -25.49
CA SER A 178 32.77 1.19 -25.12
C SER A 178 31.47 1.06 -24.29
N GLN A 179 31.59 1.03 -22.96
CA GLN A 179 30.45 1.07 -22.06
C GLN A 179 29.87 2.48 -21.99
N CYS A 180 29.03 2.81 -22.97
CA CYS A 180 27.94 3.74 -22.74
C CYS A 180 27.05 3.12 -21.65
N GLY A 181 26.85 3.82 -20.53
CA GLY A 181 26.02 3.32 -19.43
C GLY A 181 24.58 3.15 -19.89
N GLY A 182 24.19 1.92 -20.18
CA GLY A 182 22.84 1.58 -20.63
C GLY A 182 21.88 1.48 -19.46
N GLU A 183 20.73 2.13 -19.58
CA GLU A 183 19.57 1.91 -18.70
C GLU A 183 19.15 0.44 -18.80
N GLU A 184 19.02 -0.26 -17.66
CA GLU A 184 18.63 -1.68 -17.61
C GLU A 184 17.13 -1.86 -17.93
N GLY A 185 16.78 -1.72 -19.21
CA GLY A 185 15.41 -1.95 -19.70
C GLY A 185 15.07 -3.44 -19.78
N ILE A 186 13.92 -3.83 -19.22
CA ILE A 186 13.41 -5.20 -19.34
C ILE A 186 13.04 -5.47 -20.81
N THR A 187 13.77 -6.37 -21.45
CA THR A 187 13.46 -6.93 -22.77
C THR A 187 12.33 -7.96 -22.66
N VAL A 188 11.28 -7.83 -23.47
CA VAL A 188 10.29 -8.91 -23.65
C VAL A 188 10.31 -9.48 -25.07
N PRO A 189 10.43 -10.81 -25.25
CA PRO A 189 10.33 -11.46 -26.56
C PRO A 189 8.88 -11.54 -27.07
N ALA A 190 8.73 -11.86 -28.37
CA ALA A 190 7.42 -12.14 -28.96
C ALA A 190 6.66 -13.23 -28.18
N ARG A 191 5.43 -12.94 -27.74
CA ARG A 191 4.57 -13.94 -27.08
C ARG A 191 3.09 -13.70 -27.31
N ARG A 192 2.33 -14.80 -27.27
CA ARG A 192 0.87 -14.78 -27.25
C ARG A 192 0.34 -14.41 -25.85
N PRO A 193 -0.91 -13.94 -25.73
CA PRO A 193 -1.63 -13.84 -24.47
C PRO A 193 -1.53 -15.10 -23.61
N ASN A 194 -1.36 -14.90 -22.31
CA ASN A 194 -1.48 -15.94 -21.29
C ASN A 194 -2.26 -15.51 -20.04
N LEU A 195 -2.66 -14.24 -19.94
CA LEU A 195 -3.57 -13.70 -18.93
C LEU A 195 -4.98 -13.51 -19.51
N PHE A 196 -6.00 -14.02 -18.82
CA PHE A 196 -7.41 -13.95 -19.24
C PHE A 196 -8.30 -13.50 -18.08
N PHE A 197 -9.39 -12.78 -18.36
CA PHE A 197 -10.40 -12.40 -17.37
C PHE A 197 -11.78 -12.92 -17.81
N SER A 198 -12.49 -13.64 -16.92
CA SER A 198 -13.74 -14.33 -17.25
C SER A 198 -14.76 -14.30 -16.11
N THR A 199 -16.04 -14.44 -16.45
CA THR A 199 -17.15 -14.67 -15.50
C THR A 199 -17.46 -16.17 -15.34
N ALA A 200 -16.84 -17.05 -16.13
CA ALA A 200 -17.02 -18.50 -16.10
C ALA A 200 -16.25 -19.16 -14.94
N VAL A 201 -16.60 -18.78 -13.70
CA VAL A 201 -15.92 -19.17 -12.46
C VAL A 201 -15.74 -20.70 -12.36
N SER A 202 -16.82 -21.46 -12.48
CA SER A 202 -16.85 -22.90 -12.24
C SER A 202 -16.02 -23.69 -13.27
N GLU A 203 -16.03 -23.25 -14.54
CA GLU A 203 -15.22 -23.82 -15.63
C GLU A 203 -13.72 -23.57 -15.38
N CYS A 204 -13.35 -22.32 -15.10
CA CYS A 204 -11.95 -21.94 -14.88
C CYS A 204 -11.34 -22.60 -13.63
N ILE A 205 -12.15 -22.86 -12.59
CA ILE A 205 -11.76 -23.65 -11.42
C ILE A 205 -11.52 -25.13 -11.78
N SER A 206 -12.30 -25.69 -12.71
CA SER A 206 -12.21 -27.11 -13.10
C SER A 206 -10.91 -27.43 -13.84
N ASP A 207 -10.42 -26.50 -14.66
CA ASP A 207 -9.22 -26.66 -15.49
C ASP A 207 -7.89 -26.42 -14.75
N ALA A 208 -7.93 -25.80 -13.56
CA ALA A 208 -6.76 -25.28 -12.87
C ALA A 208 -5.91 -26.34 -12.17
N ASP A 209 -4.58 -26.22 -12.23
CA ASP A 209 -3.65 -26.91 -11.33
C ASP A 209 -3.62 -26.23 -9.96
N VAL A 210 -3.71 -24.89 -9.94
CA VAL A 210 -3.66 -24.05 -8.75
C VAL A 210 -4.84 -23.07 -8.76
N VAL A 211 -5.59 -23.00 -7.67
CA VAL A 211 -6.69 -22.05 -7.48
C VAL A 211 -6.31 -21.05 -6.38
N LEU A 212 -6.01 -19.81 -6.77
CA LEU A 212 -5.79 -18.70 -5.84
C LEU A 212 -7.15 -18.13 -5.42
N VAL A 213 -7.38 -17.98 -4.11
CA VAL A 213 -8.57 -17.35 -3.53
C VAL A 213 -8.19 -15.97 -3.00
N ALA A 214 -8.60 -14.93 -3.71
CA ALA A 214 -8.21 -13.54 -3.51
C ALA A 214 -9.44 -12.61 -3.34
N VAL A 215 -10.40 -13.04 -2.51
CA VAL A 215 -11.65 -12.30 -2.26
C VAL A 215 -11.61 -11.41 -1.02
N ASN A 216 -12.44 -10.37 -1.02
CA ASN A 216 -12.59 -9.46 0.10
C ASN A 216 -13.21 -10.16 1.31
N THR A 217 -12.59 -9.93 2.47
CA THR A 217 -13.05 -10.38 3.79
C THR A 217 -13.11 -9.13 4.68
N PRO A 218 -14.21 -8.36 4.64
CA PRO A 218 -14.34 -7.09 5.38
C PRO A 218 -14.53 -7.33 6.89
N THR A 219 -14.46 -6.29 7.70
CA THR A 219 -14.83 -6.38 9.13
C THR A 219 -16.35 -6.62 9.26
N LYS A 220 -16.76 -7.51 10.17
CA LYS A 220 -18.18 -7.77 10.45
C LYS A 220 -18.86 -6.52 11.00
N THR A 221 -20.00 -6.16 10.42
CA THR A 221 -20.83 -5.02 10.88
C THR A 221 -21.93 -5.42 11.86
N ARG A 222 -22.16 -6.73 12.09
CA ARG A 222 -23.25 -7.26 12.91
C ARG A 222 -22.93 -8.62 13.53
N GLY A 223 -23.64 -8.95 14.62
CA GLY A 223 -23.51 -10.23 15.34
C GLY A 223 -22.28 -10.29 16.24
N HIS A 224 -21.93 -11.50 16.70
CA HIS A 224 -20.75 -11.71 17.54
C HIS A 224 -19.46 -11.33 16.78
N GLY A 225 -18.57 -10.59 17.44
CA GLY A 225 -17.35 -10.03 16.85
C GLY A 225 -17.56 -8.83 15.93
N ALA A 226 -18.76 -8.21 15.89
CA ALA A 226 -18.98 -6.98 15.13
C ALA A 226 -17.99 -5.87 15.54
N GLY A 227 -17.44 -5.17 14.54
CA GLY A 227 -16.41 -4.14 14.74
C GLY A 227 -14.97 -4.65 14.71
N SER A 228 -14.72 -5.95 14.97
CA SER A 228 -13.35 -6.49 15.05
C SER A 228 -13.11 -7.75 14.21
N ALA A 229 -14.00 -8.73 14.30
CA ALA A 229 -13.86 -10.00 13.60
C ALA A 229 -14.08 -9.85 12.08
N THR A 230 -13.47 -10.73 11.31
CA THR A 230 -13.57 -10.75 9.85
C THR A 230 -14.85 -11.45 9.37
N ASP A 231 -15.51 -10.90 8.35
CA ASP A 231 -16.64 -11.51 7.67
C ASP A 231 -16.14 -12.48 6.60
N MET A 232 -16.41 -13.76 6.83
CA MET A 232 -15.95 -14.87 5.99
C MET A 232 -16.98 -15.29 4.94
N ALA A 233 -18.18 -14.69 4.88
CA ALA A 233 -19.27 -15.18 4.03
C ALA A 233 -18.91 -15.24 2.53
N ALA A 234 -18.15 -14.26 2.03
CA ALA A 234 -17.66 -14.27 0.65
C ALA A 234 -16.60 -15.36 0.42
N PHE A 235 -15.73 -15.60 1.40
CA PHE A 235 -14.68 -16.61 1.35
C PHE A 235 -15.26 -18.02 1.43
N GLU A 236 -16.22 -18.27 2.33
CA GLU A 236 -16.99 -19.53 2.43
C GLU A 236 -17.72 -19.84 1.12
N ALA A 237 -18.42 -18.86 0.54
CA ALA A 237 -19.15 -19.03 -0.71
C ALA A 237 -18.22 -19.41 -1.88
N VAL A 238 -17.03 -18.80 -1.95
CA VAL A 238 -16.00 -19.16 -2.95
C VAL A 238 -15.40 -20.53 -2.65
N THR A 239 -15.09 -20.82 -1.40
CA THR A 239 -14.54 -22.13 -0.98
C THR A 239 -15.49 -23.26 -1.34
N ALA A 240 -16.80 -23.06 -1.18
CA ALA A 240 -17.81 -24.04 -1.57
C ALA A 240 -17.91 -24.21 -3.11
N GLU A 241 -17.67 -23.14 -3.88
CA GLU A 241 -17.59 -23.21 -5.35
C GLU A 241 -16.34 -23.96 -5.80
N VAL A 242 -15.19 -23.65 -5.20
CA VAL A 242 -13.93 -24.38 -5.38
C VAL A 242 -14.12 -25.86 -5.04
N ALA A 243 -14.78 -26.18 -3.92
CA ALA A 243 -15.01 -27.56 -3.53
C ALA A 243 -15.90 -28.34 -4.53
N ARG A 244 -16.89 -27.70 -5.16
CA ARG A 244 -17.73 -28.37 -6.17
C ARG A 244 -16.98 -28.66 -7.48
N HIS A 245 -16.13 -27.74 -7.89
CA HIS A 245 -15.60 -27.72 -9.26
C HIS A 245 -14.10 -28.07 -9.38
N ALA A 246 -13.30 -27.87 -8.34
CA ALA A 246 -11.86 -28.13 -8.41
C ALA A 246 -11.59 -29.61 -8.71
N ARG A 247 -10.76 -29.84 -9.74
CA ARG A 247 -10.28 -31.16 -10.13
C ARG A 247 -9.49 -31.83 -8.98
N PRO A 248 -9.52 -33.17 -8.87
CA PRO A 248 -8.71 -33.90 -7.88
C PRO A 248 -7.23 -33.51 -7.96
N GLY A 249 -6.59 -33.31 -6.80
CA GLY A 249 -5.18 -32.92 -6.71
C GLY A 249 -4.88 -31.47 -7.11
N ALA A 250 -5.89 -30.60 -7.28
CA ALA A 250 -5.66 -29.15 -7.38
C ALA A 250 -5.09 -28.60 -6.06
N ILE A 251 -4.18 -27.62 -6.17
CA ILE A 251 -3.64 -26.89 -5.02
C ILE A 251 -4.53 -25.67 -4.77
N ILE A 252 -5.14 -25.58 -3.59
CA ILE A 252 -5.99 -24.46 -3.19
C ILE A 252 -5.14 -23.49 -2.37
N VAL A 253 -5.04 -22.25 -2.82
CA VAL A 253 -4.15 -21.25 -2.23
C VAL A 253 -4.97 -20.06 -1.72
N GLU A 254 -4.99 -19.90 -0.41
CA GLU A 254 -5.46 -18.69 0.25
C GLU A 254 -4.45 -17.55 -0.02
N LYS A 255 -4.87 -16.47 -0.69
CA LYS A 255 -4.00 -15.34 -1.11
C LYS A 255 -4.36 -14.01 -0.41
N SER A 256 -5.53 -13.96 0.20
CA SER A 256 -6.13 -12.76 0.78
C SER A 256 -5.46 -12.38 2.11
N THR A 257 -6.01 -11.40 2.81
CA THR A 257 -5.71 -11.22 4.24
C THR A 257 -6.92 -11.73 5.03
N VAL A 258 -6.78 -12.92 5.59
CA VAL A 258 -7.82 -13.68 6.28
C VAL A 258 -7.43 -13.89 7.75
N PRO A 259 -8.39 -14.17 8.67
CA PRO A 259 -8.05 -14.57 10.02
C PRO A 259 -7.38 -15.95 10.02
N CYS A 260 -6.64 -16.26 11.09
CA CYS A 260 -6.12 -17.62 11.29
C CYS A 260 -7.28 -18.64 11.41
N ARG A 261 -7.03 -19.91 11.04
CA ARG A 261 -8.00 -21.03 10.86
C ARG A 261 -8.71 -21.02 9.51
N THR A 262 -8.36 -20.14 8.59
CA THR A 262 -9.01 -20.11 7.27
C THR A 262 -8.72 -21.39 6.47
N ALA A 263 -7.51 -21.93 6.54
CA ALA A 263 -7.21 -23.23 5.93
C ALA A 263 -7.95 -24.43 6.57
N GLU A 264 -8.36 -24.36 7.83
CA GLU A 264 -9.20 -25.38 8.48
C GLU A 264 -10.62 -25.35 7.89
N LEU A 265 -11.21 -24.16 7.79
CA LEU A 265 -12.49 -23.91 7.11
C LEU A 265 -12.50 -24.40 5.65
N VAL A 266 -11.40 -24.19 4.91
CA VAL A 266 -11.23 -24.71 3.55
C VAL A 266 -11.26 -26.24 3.55
N ARG A 267 -10.52 -26.88 4.47
CA ARG A 267 -10.44 -28.35 4.58
C ARG A 267 -11.78 -28.97 4.93
N GLU A 268 -12.52 -28.41 5.88
CA GLU A 268 -13.86 -28.86 6.26
C GLU A 268 -14.88 -28.71 5.12
N THR A 269 -14.84 -27.58 4.40
CA THR A 269 -15.72 -27.33 3.25
C THR A 269 -15.45 -28.30 2.11
N LEU A 270 -14.17 -28.60 1.82
CA LEU A 270 -13.75 -29.59 0.84
C LEU A 270 -14.19 -31.01 1.25
N ALA A 271 -13.92 -31.41 2.50
CA ALA A 271 -14.31 -32.72 3.01
C ALA A 271 -15.83 -32.95 2.97
N THR A 272 -16.62 -31.89 3.21
CA THR A 272 -18.09 -31.94 3.15
C THR A 272 -18.63 -32.13 1.73
N HIS A 273 -18.08 -31.44 0.74
CA HIS A 273 -18.57 -31.51 -0.65
C HIS A 273 -17.93 -32.63 -1.48
N ARG A 274 -16.70 -33.06 -1.12
CA ARG A 274 -15.86 -34.01 -1.88
C ARG A 274 -15.16 -35.01 -0.94
N PRO A 275 -15.89 -35.78 -0.12
CA PRO A 275 -15.29 -36.71 0.83
C PRO A 275 -14.35 -37.70 0.12
N GLY A 276 -13.12 -37.82 0.61
CA GLY A 276 -12.10 -38.73 0.07
C GLY A 276 -11.32 -38.23 -1.15
N VAL A 277 -11.61 -37.03 -1.69
CA VAL A 277 -10.80 -36.43 -2.77
C VAL A 277 -9.62 -35.67 -2.16
N PRO A 278 -8.35 -35.96 -2.54
CA PRO A 278 -7.20 -35.25 -2.01
C PRO A 278 -7.08 -33.84 -2.61
N PHE A 279 -6.88 -32.86 -1.72
CA PHE A 279 -6.57 -31.47 -2.03
C PHE A 279 -5.47 -31.00 -1.08
N GLU A 280 -4.54 -30.20 -1.59
CA GLU A 280 -3.54 -29.52 -0.76
C GLU A 280 -3.93 -28.07 -0.58
N ILE A 281 -3.82 -27.57 0.65
CA ILE A 281 -4.25 -26.22 1.04
C ILE A 281 -3.02 -25.44 1.48
N LEU A 282 -2.76 -24.31 0.83
CA LEU A 282 -1.66 -23.41 1.14
C LEU A 282 -2.21 -22.06 1.59
N SER A 283 -1.52 -21.41 2.52
CA SER A 283 -1.63 -19.96 2.73
C SER A 283 -0.47 -19.29 2.01
N ASN A 284 -0.74 -18.23 1.25
CA ASN A 284 0.25 -17.43 0.54
C ASN A 284 -0.10 -15.94 0.67
N PRO A 285 0.06 -15.35 1.86
CA PRO A 285 -0.42 -14.01 2.14
C PRO A 285 0.18 -12.96 1.20
N GLU A 286 -0.61 -11.94 0.90
CA GLU A 286 -0.15 -10.81 0.10
C GLU A 286 0.56 -9.74 0.95
N PHE A 287 1.61 -9.11 0.42
CA PHE A 287 2.39 -8.05 1.08
C PHE A 287 2.46 -6.73 0.31
N LEU A 288 1.93 -6.64 -0.92
CA LEU A 288 1.83 -5.40 -1.69
C LEU A 288 1.14 -4.26 -0.93
N ALA A 289 1.53 -3.03 -1.25
CA ALA A 289 0.83 -1.82 -0.86
C ALA A 289 0.23 -1.10 -2.09
N ALA A 290 -0.97 -0.55 -1.95
CA ALA A 290 -1.60 0.21 -3.04
C ALA A 290 -0.73 1.43 -3.44
N GLY A 291 -0.67 1.74 -4.73
CA GLY A 291 0.20 2.77 -5.32
C GLY A 291 1.67 2.36 -5.51
N THR A 292 2.05 1.17 -5.05
CA THR A 292 3.36 0.52 -5.33
C THR A 292 3.19 -0.95 -5.72
N ALA A 293 1.95 -1.42 -5.96
CA ALA A 293 1.63 -2.84 -5.90
C ALA A 293 2.39 -3.69 -6.94
N VAL A 294 2.57 -3.13 -8.13
CA VAL A 294 3.34 -3.75 -9.21
C VAL A 294 4.81 -3.89 -8.84
N ASN A 295 5.44 -2.84 -8.32
CA ASN A 295 6.82 -2.90 -7.85
C ASN A 295 6.98 -3.92 -6.72
N ASP A 296 6.05 -3.94 -5.76
CA ASP A 296 6.09 -4.86 -4.62
C ASP A 296 5.94 -6.34 -5.05
N LEU A 297 5.18 -6.60 -6.12
CA LEU A 297 5.03 -7.93 -6.75
C LEU A 297 6.23 -8.33 -7.63
N LEU A 298 6.87 -7.37 -8.31
CA LEU A 298 8.07 -7.60 -9.13
C LEU A 298 9.33 -7.80 -8.26
N HIS A 299 9.41 -7.09 -7.13
CA HIS A 299 10.60 -7.02 -6.28
C HIS A 299 10.30 -7.25 -4.79
N PRO A 300 9.55 -8.32 -4.43
CA PRO A 300 9.14 -8.54 -3.04
C PRO A 300 10.34 -8.73 -2.12
N ASP A 301 10.27 -8.17 -0.91
CA ASP A 301 11.20 -8.49 0.19
C ASP A 301 11.20 -10.00 0.50
N ARG A 302 10.00 -10.59 0.47
CA ARG A 302 9.73 -11.99 0.77
C ARG A 302 8.42 -12.45 0.11
N VAL A 303 8.39 -13.71 -0.30
CA VAL A 303 7.16 -14.47 -0.58
C VAL A 303 7.01 -15.49 0.54
N LEU A 304 5.84 -15.55 1.17
CA LEU A 304 5.56 -16.50 2.26
C LEU A 304 4.58 -17.58 1.77
N ILE A 305 4.89 -18.84 2.03
CA ILE A 305 4.05 -20.01 1.69
C ILE A 305 3.93 -20.90 2.92
N GLY A 306 2.73 -20.96 3.50
CA GLY A 306 2.37 -21.93 4.52
C GLY A 306 1.79 -23.20 3.91
N SER A 307 2.26 -24.38 4.35
CA SER A 307 1.71 -25.70 3.94
C SER A 307 1.53 -26.64 5.13
N ASP A 308 0.84 -27.76 4.92
CA ASP A 308 0.96 -28.89 5.84
C ASP A 308 2.40 -29.42 5.85
N THR A 309 2.81 -30.04 6.96
CA THR A 309 4.15 -30.64 7.12
C THR A 309 4.28 -32.01 6.42
N THR A 310 3.19 -32.51 5.84
CA THR A 310 3.10 -33.77 5.10
C THR A 310 4.00 -33.76 3.84
N PRO A 311 4.40 -34.93 3.31
CA PRO A 311 5.14 -34.99 2.06
C PRO A 311 4.38 -34.37 0.87
N SER A 312 3.06 -34.44 0.84
CA SER A 312 2.24 -33.86 -0.23
C SER A 312 2.08 -32.34 -0.09
N GLY A 313 1.85 -31.82 1.12
CA GLY A 313 1.83 -30.38 1.39
C GLY A 313 3.15 -29.69 1.05
N LYS A 314 4.28 -30.32 1.38
CA LYS A 314 5.62 -29.86 0.97
C LYS A 314 5.82 -29.84 -0.54
N ARG A 315 5.28 -30.82 -1.29
CA ARG A 315 5.34 -30.81 -2.77
C ARG A 315 4.44 -29.72 -3.36
N ALA A 316 3.24 -29.49 -2.82
CA ALA A 316 2.39 -28.38 -3.22
C ALA A 316 3.05 -27.01 -2.98
N ALA A 317 3.68 -26.81 -1.82
CA ALA A 317 4.49 -25.63 -1.53
C ALA A 317 5.65 -25.46 -2.51
N GLY A 318 6.35 -26.56 -2.83
CA GLY A 318 7.43 -26.59 -3.82
C GLY A 318 6.97 -26.21 -5.23
N ALA A 319 5.77 -26.65 -5.65
CA ALA A 319 5.17 -26.30 -6.92
C ALA A 319 4.83 -24.79 -7.00
N LEU A 320 4.18 -24.23 -5.97
CA LEU A 320 3.89 -22.79 -5.90
C LEU A 320 5.18 -21.96 -5.82
N ALA A 321 6.17 -22.38 -5.03
CA ALA A 321 7.49 -21.76 -4.99
C ALA A 321 8.21 -21.84 -6.34
N GLY A 322 7.92 -22.86 -7.17
CA GLY A 322 8.39 -22.96 -8.55
C GLY A 322 7.86 -21.85 -9.46
N VAL A 323 6.59 -21.47 -9.31
CA VAL A 323 5.97 -20.35 -10.06
C VAL A 323 6.65 -19.03 -9.70
N TYR A 324 6.83 -18.75 -8.41
CA TYR A 324 7.49 -17.53 -7.93
C TYR A 324 8.98 -17.46 -8.30
N ALA A 325 9.68 -18.59 -8.34
CA ALA A 325 11.10 -18.66 -8.67
C ALA A 325 11.45 -18.29 -10.12
N ALA A 326 10.47 -18.02 -10.99
CA ALA A 326 10.69 -17.46 -12.31
C ALA A 326 11.18 -16.00 -12.27
N TRP A 327 10.98 -15.28 -11.16
CA TRP A 327 11.50 -13.90 -10.97
C TRP A 327 11.94 -13.57 -9.54
N VAL A 328 11.38 -14.22 -8.52
CA VAL A 328 11.77 -14.02 -7.12
C VAL A 328 12.98 -14.90 -6.77
N PRO A 329 14.09 -14.33 -6.25
CA PRO A 329 15.23 -15.12 -5.79
C PRO A 329 14.81 -16.14 -4.73
N ARG A 330 15.26 -17.40 -4.86
CA ARG A 330 14.88 -18.50 -3.96
C ARG A 330 15.06 -18.18 -2.47
N GLY A 331 16.11 -17.44 -2.10
CA GLY A 331 16.36 -17.01 -0.71
C GLY A 331 15.33 -16.03 -0.13
N ARG A 332 14.44 -15.45 -0.96
CA ARG A 332 13.29 -14.64 -0.52
C ARG A 332 11.98 -15.43 -0.48
N ILE A 333 11.96 -16.70 -0.89
CA ILE A 333 10.76 -17.55 -0.86
C ILE A 333 10.80 -18.41 0.41
N LEU A 334 10.01 -18.02 1.41
CA LEU A 334 9.97 -18.62 2.73
C LEU A 334 8.82 -19.64 2.81
N THR A 335 9.14 -20.88 3.18
CA THR A 335 8.13 -21.93 3.43
C THR A 335 7.99 -22.21 4.92
N THR A 336 6.76 -22.29 5.42
CA THR A 336 6.45 -22.57 6.83
C THR A 336 5.17 -23.41 6.95
N ASN A 337 4.66 -23.63 8.16
CA ASN A 337 3.34 -24.26 8.34
C ASN A 337 2.20 -23.25 8.08
N VAL A 338 1.00 -23.74 7.75
CA VAL A 338 -0.14 -22.87 7.39
C VAL A 338 -0.48 -21.84 8.48
N TRP A 339 -0.56 -22.26 9.75
CA TRP A 339 -0.88 -21.38 10.88
C TRP A 339 0.12 -20.22 11.03
N SER A 340 1.41 -20.54 10.97
CA SER A 340 2.48 -19.54 11.04
C SER A 340 2.46 -18.59 9.85
N SER A 341 1.99 -19.02 8.68
CA SER A 341 1.81 -18.14 7.51
C SER A 341 0.67 -17.15 7.71
N GLU A 342 -0.52 -17.63 8.09
CA GLU A 342 -1.70 -16.80 8.38
C GLU A 342 -1.37 -15.76 9.48
N LEU A 343 -0.79 -16.21 10.61
CA LEU A 343 -0.46 -15.34 11.74
C LEU A 343 0.64 -14.32 11.41
N ALA A 344 1.68 -14.72 10.66
CA ALA A 344 2.76 -13.81 10.29
C ALA A 344 2.28 -12.62 9.47
N LYS A 345 1.21 -12.77 8.66
CA LYS A 345 0.61 -11.65 7.94
C LYS A 345 -0.08 -10.66 8.87
N LEU A 346 -0.91 -11.14 9.80
CA LEU A 346 -1.59 -10.29 10.78
C LEU A 346 -0.58 -9.52 11.64
N VAL A 347 0.42 -10.23 12.18
CA VAL A 347 1.47 -9.63 13.03
C VAL A 347 2.32 -8.62 12.24
N ALA A 348 2.70 -8.92 10.99
CA ALA A 348 3.47 -7.97 10.17
C ALA A 348 2.69 -6.66 9.93
N ASN A 349 1.41 -6.76 9.58
CA ASN A 349 0.56 -5.58 9.38
C ASN A 349 0.31 -4.81 10.70
N ALA A 350 0.15 -5.52 11.82
CA ALA A 350 0.01 -4.90 13.14
C ALA A 350 1.28 -4.16 13.59
N MET A 351 2.47 -4.71 13.33
CA MET A 351 3.75 -4.04 13.60
C MET A 351 3.94 -2.78 12.75
N LEU A 352 3.57 -2.81 11.46
CA LEU A 352 3.62 -1.62 10.59
C LEU A 352 2.65 -0.52 11.07
N ALA A 353 1.41 -0.90 11.43
CA ALA A 353 0.43 0.01 12.01
C ALA A 353 0.90 0.59 13.36
N GLN A 354 1.54 -0.23 14.20
CA GLN A 354 2.09 0.18 15.48
C GLN A 354 3.15 1.27 15.31
N ARG A 355 4.09 1.14 14.38
CA ARG A 355 5.12 2.19 14.13
C ARG A 355 4.49 3.56 13.83
N VAL A 356 3.47 3.58 12.98
CA VAL A 356 2.72 4.81 12.65
C VAL A 356 2.01 5.38 13.88
N SER A 357 1.32 4.55 14.67
CA SER A 357 0.67 5.00 15.91
C SER A 357 1.68 5.46 16.98
N SER A 358 2.85 4.82 17.08
CA SER A 358 3.94 5.21 17.98
C SER A 358 4.50 6.59 17.62
N ILE A 359 4.84 6.86 16.36
CA ILE A 359 5.34 8.18 16.00
C ILE A 359 4.24 9.25 16.06
N ASN A 360 2.98 8.89 15.79
CA ASN A 360 1.84 9.79 15.97
C ASN A 360 1.62 10.16 17.45
N SER A 361 1.81 9.25 18.41
CA SER A 361 1.74 9.61 19.83
C SER A 361 2.85 10.59 20.24
N VAL A 362 4.08 10.37 19.73
CA VAL A 362 5.21 11.29 19.90
C VAL A 362 4.95 12.65 19.24
N SER A 363 4.27 12.70 18.09
CA SER A 363 3.91 13.97 17.42
C SER A 363 3.13 14.93 18.34
N ALA A 364 2.23 14.40 19.18
CA ALA A 364 1.49 15.20 20.16
C ALA A 364 2.38 15.75 21.29
N ILE A 365 3.49 15.07 21.63
CA ILE A 365 4.49 15.55 22.59
C ILE A 365 5.34 16.66 21.95
N CYS A 366 5.79 16.48 20.71
CA CYS A 366 6.56 17.47 19.94
C CYS A 366 5.82 18.82 19.86
N GLU A 367 4.54 18.79 19.48
CA GLU A 367 3.65 19.97 19.41
C GLU A 367 3.50 20.74 20.73
N ARG A 368 3.67 20.06 21.88
CA ARG A 368 3.57 20.65 23.23
C ARG A 368 4.90 21.17 23.78
N THR A 369 6.00 20.52 23.39
CA THR A 369 7.34 20.78 23.91
C THR A 369 8.14 21.76 23.04
N GLY A 370 7.82 21.85 21.75
CA GLY A 370 8.56 22.65 20.77
C GLY A 370 9.57 21.87 19.93
N ALA A 371 9.65 20.55 20.08
CA ALA A 371 10.39 19.70 19.16
C ALA A 371 9.65 19.53 17.81
N ASP A 372 10.38 19.09 16.78
CA ASP A 372 9.83 18.66 15.49
C ASP A 372 9.80 17.13 15.43
N VAL A 373 8.64 16.54 15.10
CA VAL A 373 8.50 15.08 15.00
C VAL A 373 9.36 14.48 13.89
N ASP A 374 9.62 15.19 12.79
CA ASP A 374 10.40 14.67 11.67
C ASP A 374 11.89 14.60 12.02
N GLU A 375 12.39 15.55 12.83
CA GLU A 375 13.75 15.48 13.42
C GLU A 375 13.87 14.31 14.40
N VAL A 376 12.87 14.11 15.26
CA VAL A 376 12.84 12.98 16.20
C VAL A 376 12.77 11.65 15.46
N ALA A 377 11.91 11.54 14.44
CA ALA A 377 11.79 10.36 13.59
C ALA A 377 13.11 10.06 12.86
N ALA A 378 13.76 11.08 12.30
CA ALA A 378 15.06 10.93 11.64
C ALA A 378 16.14 10.46 12.62
N ALA A 379 16.21 11.02 13.84
CA ALA A 379 17.17 10.61 14.86
C ALA A 379 16.96 9.15 15.32
N VAL A 380 15.71 8.77 15.60
CA VAL A 380 15.33 7.40 16.01
C VAL A 380 15.59 6.39 14.87
N GLY A 381 15.25 6.76 13.64
CA GLY A 381 15.40 5.91 12.45
C GLY A 381 16.86 5.59 12.07
N ARG A 382 17.85 6.33 12.56
CA ARG A 382 19.27 6.01 12.37
C ARG A 382 19.73 4.76 13.12
N ASP A 383 18.99 4.28 14.13
CA ASP A 383 19.28 3.00 14.75
C ASP A 383 18.81 1.86 13.82
N PRO A 384 19.70 1.03 13.25
CA PRO A 384 19.32 -0.01 12.29
C PRO A 384 18.46 -1.12 12.90
N ARG A 385 18.35 -1.19 14.24
CA ARG A 385 17.42 -2.10 14.95
C ARG A 385 15.99 -1.60 14.93
N ILE A 386 15.79 -0.30 14.70
CA ILE A 386 14.49 0.35 14.54
C ILE A 386 14.21 0.59 13.05
N GLY A 387 15.17 1.10 12.29
CA GLY A 387 15.01 1.51 10.90
C GLY A 387 14.19 2.80 10.74
N ASP A 388 14.35 3.47 9.61
CA ASP A 388 13.75 4.77 9.26
C ASP A 388 12.32 4.67 8.66
N GLN A 389 12.00 3.55 8.01
CA GLN A 389 10.71 3.35 7.36
C GLN A 389 9.52 3.33 8.34
N PHE A 390 8.33 3.71 7.87
CA PHE A 390 7.09 3.78 8.67
C PHE A 390 7.15 4.69 9.92
N LEU A 391 8.10 5.63 9.97
CA LEU A 391 8.22 6.66 11.03
C LEU A 391 7.74 8.06 10.59
N ARG A 392 6.92 8.17 9.53
CA ARG A 392 6.33 9.45 9.12
C ARG A 392 5.03 9.70 9.89
N ALA A 393 4.99 10.78 10.68
CA ALA A 393 3.77 11.20 11.37
C ALA A 393 2.75 11.83 10.41
N GLY A 394 1.48 11.85 10.80
CA GLY A 394 0.39 12.47 10.05
C GLY A 394 -0.97 12.28 10.72
N ILE A 395 -2.06 12.51 9.99
CA ILE A 395 -3.44 12.38 10.53
C ILE A 395 -3.84 10.96 10.96
N GLY A 396 -3.02 9.96 10.67
CA GLY A 396 -3.26 8.55 10.96
C GLY A 396 -3.15 7.68 9.71
N PHE A 397 -2.96 6.37 9.92
CA PHE A 397 -3.03 5.41 8.82
C PHE A 397 -4.48 5.20 8.36
N GLY A 398 -4.64 4.70 7.14
CA GLY A 398 -5.92 4.25 6.58
C GLY A 398 -5.74 2.99 5.72
N GLY A 399 -6.67 2.74 4.80
CA GLY A 399 -6.64 1.57 3.92
C GLY A 399 -7.24 0.32 4.58
N SER A 400 -7.67 -0.63 3.75
CA SER A 400 -8.46 -1.80 4.19
C SER A 400 -7.74 -2.83 5.05
N CYS A 401 -6.42 -2.70 5.26
CA CYS A 401 -5.59 -3.69 5.92
C CYS A 401 -5.36 -3.36 7.40
N PHE A 402 -4.60 -2.30 7.73
CA PHE A 402 -4.08 -2.09 9.09
C PHE A 402 -5.14 -2.10 10.19
N ARG A 403 -6.25 -1.37 10.05
CA ARG A 403 -7.31 -1.38 11.07
C ARG A 403 -7.94 -2.76 11.20
N LYS A 404 -8.25 -3.40 10.07
CA LYS A 404 -8.85 -4.74 10.03
C LYS A 404 -7.96 -5.79 10.68
N ASP A 405 -6.67 -5.79 10.34
CA ASP A 405 -5.76 -6.85 10.71
C ASP A 405 -5.30 -6.71 12.18
N VAL A 406 -5.16 -5.47 12.68
CA VAL A 406 -4.96 -5.22 14.12
C VAL A 406 -6.20 -5.67 14.90
N LEU A 407 -7.41 -5.30 14.50
CA LEU A 407 -8.63 -5.73 15.20
C LEU A 407 -8.90 -7.23 15.07
N GLY A 408 -8.48 -7.85 13.97
CA GLY A 408 -8.45 -9.31 13.81
C GLY A 408 -7.48 -9.99 14.76
N LEU A 409 -6.30 -9.39 15.01
CA LEU A 409 -5.32 -9.86 15.99
C LEU A 409 -5.80 -9.67 17.44
N VAL A 410 -6.47 -8.56 17.74
CA VAL A 410 -7.14 -8.32 19.04
C VAL A 410 -8.20 -9.38 19.28
N TYR A 411 -9.12 -9.58 18.33
CA TYR A 411 -10.18 -10.58 18.43
C TYR A 411 -9.63 -12.02 18.52
N LEU A 412 -8.53 -12.32 17.83
CA LEU A 412 -7.84 -13.60 17.98
C LEU A 412 -7.30 -13.78 19.41
N ALA A 413 -6.64 -12.77 19.98
CA ALA A 413 -6.12 -12.82 21.36
C ALA A 413 -7.25 -13.01 22.39
N GLU A 414 -8.32 -12.21 22.31
CA GLU A 414 -9.52 -12.32 23.15
C GLU A 414 -10.16 -13.72 23.03
N SER A 415 -10.27 -14.26 21.81
CA SER A 415 -10.84 -15.60 21.57
C SER A 415 -10.00 -16.76 22.15
N LEU A 416 -8.73 -16.48 22.49
CA LEU A 416 -7.81 -17.41 23.15
C LEU A 416 -7.70 -17.16 24.66
N GLY A 417 -8.44 -16.18 25.21
CA GLY A 417 -8.38 -15.80 26.63
C GLY A 417 -7.12 -15.01 27.00
N LEU A 418 -6.57 -14.24 26.05
CA LEU A 418 -5.34 -13.44 26.22
C LEU A 418 -5.67 -11.94 26.21
N ASP A 419 -6.50 -11.50 27.16
CA ASP A 419 -7.09 -10.16 27.19
C ASP A 419 -6.05 -9.03 27.26
N GLU A 420 -4.93 -9.23 27.98
CA GLU A 420 -3.83 -8.25 28.04
C GLU A 420 -3.12 -8.07 26.69
N VAL A 421 -3.04 -9.15 25.89
CA VAL A 421 -2.49 -9.10 24.53
C VAL A 421 -3.48 -8.38 23.60
N GLY A 422 -4.79 -8.59 23.80
CA GLY A 422 -5.84 -7.84 23.13
C GLY A 422 -5.74 -6.33 23.37
N GLU A 423 -5.76 -5.89 24.63
CA GLU A 423 -5.73 -4.45 24.97
C GLU A 423 -4.41 -3.76 24.55
N TYR A 424 -3.28 -4.49 24.53
CA TYR A 424 -2.02 -3.98 23.97
C TYR A 424 -2.15 -3.63 22.49
N TRP A 425 -2.67 -4.54 21.66
CA TRP A 425 -2.88 -4.28 20.23
C TRP A 425 -4.01 -3.28 19.96
N ALA A 426 -5.03 -3.24 20.82
CA ALA A 426 -6.11 -2.25 20.73
C ALA A 426 -5.60 -0.79 20.85
N GLN A 427 -4.50 -0.54 21.58
CA GLN A 427 -3.90 0.81 21.64
C GLN A 427 -3.47 1.33 20.27
N VAL A 428 -3.06 0.46 19.34
CA VAL A 428 -2.63 0.87 18.00
C VAL A 428 -3.77 1.55 17.24
N VAL A 429 -4.99 1.02 17.33
CA VAL A 429 -6.20 1.60 16.72
C VAL A 429 -6.67 2.82 17.52
N ARG A 430 -6.73 2.73 18.85
CA ARG A 430 -7.17 3.83 19.72
C ARG A 430 -6.31 5.09 19.55
N MET A 431 -5.00 4.94 19.35
CA MET A 431 -4.08 6.05 19.06
C MET A 431 -4.31 6.65 17.66
N ASN A 432 -4.64 5.82 16.67
CA ASN A 432 -4.95 6.28 15.32
C ASN A 432 -6.26 7.10 15.28
N GLU A 433 -7.29 6.65 16.00
CA GLU A 433 -8.56 7.37 16.15
C GLU A 433 -8.37 8.69 16.94
N TYR A 434 -7.56 8.69 17.99
CA TYR A 434 -7.15 9.90 18.72
C TYR A 434 -6.43 10.91 17.81
N GLN A 435 -5.52 10.46 16.93
CA GLN A 435 -4.78 11.31 16.01
C GLN A 435 -5.70 12.05 15.02
N ARG A 436 -6.70 11.35 14.47
CA ARG A 436 -7.72 11.94 13.58
C ARG A 436 -8.57 12.97 14.34
N LEU A 437 -9.10 12.58 15.49
CA LEU A 437 -9.99 13.42 16.30
C LEU A 437 -9.30 14.70 16.82
N ARG A 438 -8.03 14.61 17.25
CA ARG A 438 -7.29 15.80 17.73
C ARG A 438 -6.96 16.76 16.58
N PHE A 439 -6.74 16.27 15.36
CA PHE A 439 -6.52 17.09 14.18
C PHE A 439 -7.79 17.89 13.85
N THR A 440 -8.96 17.24 13.72
CA THR A 440 -10.23 17.94 13.45
C THR A 440 -10.56 18.96 14.55
N ARG A 441 -10.39 18.61 15.83
CA ARG A 441 -10.56 19.55 16.95
C ARG A 441 -9.62 20.76 16.87
N ARG A 442 -8.40 20.60 16.35
CA ARG A 442 -7.46 21.71 16.12
C ARG A 442 -7.99 22.65 15.03
N VAL A 443 -8.49 22.11 13.92
CA VAL A 443 -9.12 22.90 12.82
C VAL A 443 -10.26 23.76 13.36
N VAL A 444 -11.21 23.14 14.07
CA VAL A 444 -12.36 23.82 14.68
C VAL A 444 -11.91 24.92 15.66
N LYS A 445 -10.96 24.61 16.56
CA LYS A 445 -10.42 25.57 17.53
C LYS A 445 -9.78 26.79 16.86
N CYS A 446 -8.95 26.55 15.85
CA CYS A 446 -8.25 27.60 15.08
C CYS A 446 -9.21 28.50 14.28
N LEU A 447 -10.40 27.99 13.93
CA LEU A 447 -11.48 28.73 13.28
C LEU A 447 -12.49 29.34 14.27
N ASN A 448 -12.06 29.58 15.52
CA ASN A 448 -12.83 30.19 16.62
C ASN A 448 -13.96 29.31 17.18
N ASN A 449 -13.79 27.98 17.18
CA ASN A 449 -14.76 26.99 17.66
C ASN A 449 -16.12 27.03 16.93
N THR A 450 -16.12 27.37 15.64
CA THR A 450 -17.31 27.26 14.79
C THR A 450 -16.93 27.15 13.32
N LEU A 451 -17.60 26.29 12.56
CA LEU A 451 -17.48 26.26 11.10
C LEU A 451 -18.65 26.95 10.38
N ALA A 452 -19.68 27.40 11.11
CA ALA A 452 -20.86 28.04 10.56
C ALA A 452 -20.50 29.21 9.62
N GLY A 453 -21.04 29.19 8.41
CA GLY A 453 -20.76 30.19 7.36
C GLY A 453 -19.40 30.05 6.66
N LYS A 454 -18.52 29.13 7.09
CA LYS A 454 -17.17 28.95 6.54
C LYS A 454 -17.11 27.88 5.45
N LYS A 455 -16.21 28.07 4.48
CA LYS A 455 -15.82 27.04 3.51
C LYS A 455 -14.48 26.41 3.92
N ILE A 456 -14.43 25.09 3.90
CA ILE A 456 -13.27 24.27 4.25
C ILE A 456 -12.91 23.40 3.04
N THR A 457 -11.69 23.47 2.54
CA THR A 457 -11.21 22.57 1.47
C THR A 457 -10.46 21.40 2.07
N VAL A 458 -10.65 20.21 1.49
CA VAL A 458 -9.96 18.96 1.79
C VAL A 458 -9.23 18.54 0.52
N LEU A 459 -7.89 18.58 0.58
CA LEU A 459 -6.99 18.17 -0.50
C LEU A 459 -6.51 16.74 -0.24
N GLY A 460 -7.00 15.81 -1.06
CA GLY A 460 -6.76 14.37 -0.96
C GLY A 460 -7.87 13.63 -0.21
N TYR A 461 -8.50 12.68 -0.91
CA TYR A 461 -9.58 11.83 -0.44
C TYR A 461 -9.17 10.34 -0.38
N ALA A 462 -8.25 9.89 -1.25
CA ALA A 462 -7.63 8.57 -1.17
C ALA A 462 -6.90 8.36 0.18
N PHE A 463 -6.73 7.11 0.64
CA PHE A 463 -6.11 6.90 1.96
C PHE A 463 -4.60 7.22 2.01
N LYS A 464 -3.93 7.15 0.85
CA LYS A 464 -2.51 7.48 0.59
C LYS A 464 -2.33 7.98 -0.84
N LYS A 465 -1.16 8.52 -1.19
CA LYS A 465 -0.85 8.96 -2.57
C LYS A 465 -0.77 7.79 -3.56
N ASN A 466 -0.85 8.12 -4.85
CA ASN A 466 -0.68 7.22 -6.01
C ASN A 466 -1.71 6.07 -6.11
N THR A 467 -2.84 6.15 -5.39
CA THR A 467 -3.96 5.20 -5.50
C THR A 467 -5.28 5.96 -5.58
N SER A 468 -6.32 5.32 -6.12
CA SER A 468 -7.70 5.82 -6.07
C SER A 468 -8.54 5.12 -4.99
N ASP A 469 -7.92 4.35 -4.10
CA ASP A 469 -8.58 3.60 -3.03
C ASP A 469 -8.97 4.51 -1.84
N THR A 470 -10.25 4.46 -1.49
CA THR A 470 -10.95 5.31 -0.51
C THR A 470 -11.25 4.57 0.81
N ARG A 471 -11.06 3.25 0.85
CA ARG A 471 -11.43 2.39 1.98
C ARG A 471 -10.66 2.75 3.25
N GLU A 472 -11.39 2.95 4.35
CA GLU A 472 -10.84 3.44 5.64
C GLU A 472 -9.98 4.71 5.49
N SER A 473 -10.27 5.58 4.51
CA SER A 473 -9.53 6.84 4.32
C SER A 473 -9.66 7.77 5.54
N PRO A 474 -8.57 8.32 6.07
CA PRO A 474 -8.63 9.31 7.15
C PRO A 474 -9.40 10.58 6.76
N ALA A 475 -9.39 10.94 5.47
CA ALA A 475 -10.13 12.08 4.96
C ALA A 475 -11.63 11.95 5.21
N LEU A 476 -12.18 10.73 5.13
CA LEU A 476 -13.59 10.46 5.35
C LEU A 476 -14.02 10.74 6.78
N GLU A 477 -13.26 10.28 7.78
CA GLU A 477 -13.59 10.54 9.18
C GLU A 477 -13.42 12.01 9.56
N ILE A 478 -12.43 12.69 8.98
CA ILE A 478 -12.27 14.14 9.11
C ILE A 478 -13.49 14.86 8.51
N ILE A 479 -13.94 14.50 7.30
CA ILE A 479 -15.14 15.08 6.68
C ILE A 479 -16.38 14.86 7.55
N ARG A 480 -16.63 13.64 8.05
CA ARG A 480 -17.76 13.36 8.96
C ARG A 480 -17.74 14.27 10.19
N ALA A 481 -16.61 14.35 10.88
CA ALA A 481 -16.46 15.17 12.08
C ALA A 481 -16.53 16.68 11.78
N LEU A 482 -16.14 17.14 10.59
CA LEU A 482 -16.34 18.53 10.16
C LEU A 482 -17.80 18.83 9.79
N LEU A 483 -18.56 17.86 9.27
CA LEU A 483 -19.99 18.04 8.96
C LEU A 483 -20.83 18.26 10.23
N GLU A 484 -20.47 17.61 11.34
CA GLU A 484 -21.13 17.80 12.65
C GLU A 484 -21.03 19.25 13.18
N GLU A 485 -20.04 20.01 12.72
CA GLU A 485 -19.79 21.41 13.10
C GLU A 485 -20.51 22.45 12.19
N GLY A 486 -21.33 21.98 11.23
CA GLY A 486 -22.20 22.80 10.39
C GLY A 486 -21.52 23.83 9.46
N PRO A 487 -20.51 23.46 8.65
CA PRO A 487 -19.88 24.36 7.68
C PRO A 487 -20.85 24.83 6.59
N ARG A 488 -20.54 25.97 5.96
CA ARG A 488 -21.23 26.42 4.72
C ARG A 488 -20.93 25.47 3.57
N GLU A 489 -19.67 25.07 3.46
CA GLU A 489 -19.20 24.16 2.41
C GLU A 489 -17.96 23.38 2.88
N ILE A 490 -17.92 22.09 2.59
CA ILE A 490 -16.71 21.29 2.52
C ILE A 490 -16.45 21.01 1.04
N ALA A 491 -15.34 21.52 0.52
CA ALA A 491 -14.88 21.27 -0.85
C ALA A 491 -13.86 20.14 -0.86
N VAL A 492 -14.06 19.10 -1.66
CA VAL A 492 -13.12 17.98 -1.80
C VAL A 492 -12.49 18.00 -3.18
N PHE A 493 -11.17 17.88 -3.24
CA PHE A 493 -10.42 17.58 -4.47
C PHE A 493 -9.43 16.45 -4.19
N ASP A 494 -9.38 15.47 -5.09
CA ASP A 494 -8.38 14.41 -5.11
C ASP A 494 -7.92 14.19 -6.55
N PRO A 495 -6.60 14.06 -6.81
CA PRO A 495 -6.06 14.00 -8.15
C PRO A 495 -6.08 12.57 -8.74
N CYS A 496 -6.47 11.54 -7.99
CA CYS A 496 -6.52 10.15 -8.43
C CYS A 496 -7.91 9.49 -8.34
N CYS A 497 -8.76 9.90 -7.39
CA CYS A 497 -10.13 9.40 -7.26
C CYS A 497 -11.08 10.07 -8.27
N ASN A 498 -11.93 9.26 -8.91
CA ASN A 498 -12.95 9.77 -9.84
C ASN A 498 -14.02 10.60 -9.07
N PRO A 499 -14.27 11.87 -9.45
CA PRO A 499 -15.24 12.74 -8.74
C PRO A 499 -16.65 12.16 -8.62
N LEU A 500 -17.12 11.36 -9.59
CA LEU A 500 -18.42 10.70 -9.52
C LEU A 500 -18.48 9.62 -8.43
N VAL A 501 -17.37 8.89 -8.23
CA VAL A 501 -17.26 7.86 -7.18
C VAL A 501 -17.25 8.52 -5.80
N ILE A 502 -16.47 9.60 -5.63
CA ILE A 502 -16.46 10.38 -4.37
C ILE A 502 -17.86 10.91 -4.06
N ARG A 503 -18.57 11.50 -5.04
CA ARG A 503 -19.94 12.02 -4.87
C ARG A 503 -20.91 10.92 -4.42
N GLU A 504 -20.82 9.72 -5.00
CA GLU A 504 -21.68 8.59 -4.64
C GLU A 504 -21.37 8.02 -3.25
N GLU A 505 -20.08 7.81 -2.92
CA GLU A 505 -19.67 7.43 -1.56
C GLU A 505 -20.20 8.46 -0.56
N VAL A 506 -19.95 9.75 -0.79
CA VAL A 506 -20.40 10.87 0.05
C VAL A 506 -21.91 10.84 0.29
N ARG A 507 -22.73 10.59 -0.74
CA ARG A 507 -24.20 10.52 -0.58
C ARG A 507 -24.63 9.38 0.34
N GLN A 508 -23.99 8.23 0.24
CA GLN A 508 -24.22 7.09 1.14
C GLN A 508 -23.78 7.41 2.58
N LEU A 509 -22.70 8.19 2.73
CA LEU A 509 -22.11 8.58 4.01
C LEU A 509 -22.89 9.66 4.76
N CYS A 510 -23.44 10.64 4.04
CA CYS A 510 -24.31 11.68 4.60
C CYS A 510 -25.72 11.18 4.94
N GLY A 511 -26.02 9.90 4.66
CA GLY A 511 -27.28 9.25 5.07
C GLY A 511 -28.53 9.93 4.53
N MET A 512 -28.45 10.62 3.38
CA MET A 512 -29.57 11.41 2.86
C MET A 512 -30.73 10.50 2.50
N GLN A 513 -31.77 10.54 3.33
CA GLN A 513 -33.11 10.15 2.94
C GLN A 513 -33.48 10.95 1.67
N LYS A 514 -34.23 10.31 0.76
CA LYS A 514 -34.78 10.96 -0.43
C LYS A 514 -35.39 12.31 -0.03
N PRO A 515 -35.21 13.39 -0.82
CA PRO A 515 -35.78 14.69 -0.49
C PRO A 515 -37.27 14.54 -0.21
N SER A 516 -37.68 14.90 1.01
CA SER A 516 -39.09 15.12 1.31
C SER A 516 -39.54 16.29 0.43
N THR A 517 -40.37 16.00 -0.56
CA THR A 517 -40.98 17.00 -1.44
C THR A 517 -41.83 17.97 -0.61
N GLU A 518 -41.23 19.06 -0.13
CA GLU A 518 -41.87 20.33 0.31
C GLU A 518 -40.85 21.25 1.03
N ARG A 519 -40.05 22.02 0.27
CA ARG A 519 -39.60 23.41 0.59
C ARG A 519 -38.58 23.92 -0.42
N GLY A 520 -38.73 25.18 -0.85
CA GLY A 520 -37.70 25.95 -1.54
C GLY A 520 -37.60 25.65 -3.05
N ASN A 521 -37.41 26.69 -3.85
CA ASN A 521 -37.32 26.59 -5.32
C ASN A 521 -35.90 26.92 -5.84
N ASP A 522 -34.89 26.85 -4.96
CA ASP A 522 -33.50 27.14 -5.26
C ASP A 522 -32.74 25.87 -5.65
N ARG A 523 -32.34 25.79 -6.92
CA ARG A 523 -31.74 24.61 -7.56
C ARG A 523 -30.32 24.27 -7.10
N ASN A 524 -29.83 24.89 -6.01
CA ASN A 524 -28.47 24.78 -5.52
C ASN A 524 -28.35 24.11 -4.13
N ASP A 525 -29.47 23.82 -3.46
CA ASP A 525 -29.51 23.22 -2.11
C ASP A 525 -29.62 21.68 -2.11
N GLU A 526 -29.78 21.02 -3.26
CA GLU A 526 -30.06 19.57 -3.32
C GLU A 526 -28.87 18.64 -2.96
N ASP A 527 -27.62 19.10 -3.05
CA ASP A 527 -26.41 18.29 -2.77
C ASP A 527 -25.84 18.50 -1.34
N GLY A 528 -26.45 19.36 -0.52
CA GLY A 528 -25.98 19.65 0.84
C GLY A 528 -24.62 20.39 0.91
N PRO A 529 -23.96 20.42 2.08
CA PRO A 529 -22.76 21.23 2.28
C PRO A 529 -21.47 20.62 1.68
N LEU A 530 -21.50 19.43 1.07
CA LEU A 530 -20.29 18.71 0.67
C LEU A 530 -20.19 18.61 -0.86
N ARG A 531 -19.19 19.27 -1.45
CA ARG A 531 -19.02 19.43 -2.90
C ARG A 531 -17.70 18.85 -3.38
N VAL A 532 -17.72 18.09 -4.47
CA VAL A 532 -16.53 17.47 -5.08
C VAL A 532 -16.15 18.22 -6.36
N TYR A 533 -14.93 18.75 -6.37
CA TYR A 533 -14.37 19.60 -7.42
C TYR A 533 -13.41 18.81 -8.31
N GLU A 534 -13.25 19.30 -9.55
CA GLU A 534 -12.38 18.69 -10.56
C GLU A 534 -10.97 19.30 -10.59
N ASN A 535 -10.73 20.43 -9.91
CA ASN A 535 -9.38 20.98 -9.75
C ASN A 535 -9.19 21.65 -8.38
N ALA A 536 -7.95 21.69 -7.90
CA ALA A 536 -7.59 22.25 -6.60
C ALA A 536 -7.89 23.76 -6.47
N TYR A 537 -7.78 24.54 -7.55
CA TYR A 537 -7.95 26.00 -7.49
C TYR A 537 -9.41 26.40 -7.24
N ASP A 538 -10.37 25.80 -7.97
CA ASP A 538 -11.80 26.03 -7.74
C ASP A 538 -12.26 25.44 -6.39
N ALA A 539 -11.66 24.33 -5.96
CA ALA A 539 -11.90 23.77 -4.63
C ALA A 539 -11.46 24.75 -3.53
N CYS A 540 -10.29 25.38 -3.66
CA CYS A 540 -9.73 26.33 -2.69
C CYS A 540 -10.32 27.74 -2.74
N ARG A 541 -10.96 28.15 -3.85
CA ARG A 541 -11.54 29.50 -3.98
C ARG A 541 -12.56 29.77 -2.86
N ASP A 542 -12.44 30.93 -2.24
CA ASP A 542 -13.25 31.40 -1.11
C ASP A 542 -13.18 30.55 0.17
N SER A 543 -12.17 29.68 0.30
CA SER A 543 -11.96 28.87 1.50
C SER A 543 -11.38 29.67 2.65
N ASN A 544 -11.89 29.41 3.85
CA ASN A 544 -11.34 29.91 5.11
C ASN A 544 -10.18 29.01 5.60
N ALA A 545 -10.25 27.71 5.30
CA ALA A 545 -9.20 26.76 5.58
C ALA A 545 -9.01 25.75 4.45
N VAL A 546 -7.77 25.30 4.25
CA VAL A 546 -7.40 24.17 3.38
C VAL A 546 -6.73 23.11 4.24
N LEU A 547 -7.20 21.87 4.18
CA LEU A 547 -6.69 20.73 4.93
C LEU A 547 -6.01 19.78 3.94
N ILE A 548 -4.75 19.45 4.17
CA ILE A 548 -4.04 18.45 3.38
C ILE A 548 -4.16 17.10 4.07
N THR A 549 -4.95 16.22 3.49
CA THR A 549 -5.33 14.92 4.07
C THR A 549 -4.69 13.73 3.38
N THR A 550 -4.05 13.91 2.22
CA THR A 550 -3.29 12.87 1.52
C THR A 550 -1.98 13.44 0.96
N GLU A 551 -0.87 12.69 1.10
CA GLU A 551 0.50 13.14 0.81
C GLU A 551 0.88 13.20 -0.68
N PHE A 552 -0.06 13.60 -1.54
CA PHE A 552 0.20 13.76 -2.97
C PHE A 552 1.29 14.80 -3.24
N ASP A 553 2.19 14.48 -4.18
CA ASP A 553 3.34 15.35 -4.47
C ASP A 553 2.93 16.63 -5.23
N GLU A 554 1.75 16.68 -5.87
CA GLU A 554 1.23 17.93 -6.46
C GLU A 554 0.91 18.98 -5.38
N PHE A 555 0.66 18.59 -4.13
CA PHE A 555 0.32 19.52 -3.03
C PHE A 555 1.55 20.16 -2.36
N ARG A 556 2.77 19.77 -2.73
CA ARG A 556 4.01 20.33 -2.17
C ARG A 556 4.21 21.78 -2.64
N ASN A 557 4.75 22.63 -1.77
CA ASN A 557 5.13 24.01 -2.10
C ASN A 557 6.65 24.18 -2.36
N SER A 558 7.45 23.15 -2.07
CA SER A 558 8.89 23.12 -2.36
C SER A 558 9.17 22.22 -3.56
N LYS A 559 10.04 22.67 -4.47
CA LYS A 559 10.59 21.78 -5.50
C LYS A 559 11.43 20.71 -4.83
N PHE A 560 11.35 19.46 -5.32
CA PHE A 560 12.21 18.37 -4.88
C PHE A 560 13.68 18.83 -4.94
N LEU A 561 14.33 18.94 -3.78
CA LEU A 561 15.77 19.09 -3.69
C LEU A 561 16.40 17.72 -3.99
N SER A 562 16.46 17.38 -5.29
CA SER A 562 17.31 16.28 -5.76
C SER A 562 18.71 16.48 -5.19
N SER A 563 19.27 15.46 -4.54
CA SER A 563 20.48 15.55 -3.71
C SER A 563 21.79 15.69 -4.53
N SER A 564 21.84 16.71 -5.38
CA SER A 564 23.06 17.15 -6.07
C SER A 564 23.91 18.00 -5.13
N SER A 565 24.97 17.38 -4.62
CA SER A 565 25.93 17.99 -3.70
C SER A 565 26.74 19.11 -4.36
N SER A 566 26.18 20.32 -4.37
CA SER A 566 26.89 21.56 -4.71
C SER A 566 27.79 22.01 -3.56
N SER A 567 28.85 21.24 -3.31
CA SER A 567 29.92 21.64 -2.38
C SER A 567 30.69 22.83 -2.97
N SER A 568 30.43 24.01 -2.41
CA SER A 568 31.20 25.21 -2.65
C SER A 568 32.65 24.99 -2.20
N SER A 569 33.61 25.15 -3.11
CA SER A 569 35.02 25.29 -2.73
C SER A 569 35.74 26.31 -3.61
N SER A 570 36.69 26.97 -2.98
CA SER A 570 37.43 28.15 -3.42
C SER A 570 38.21 27.98 -4.73
N SER A 571 38.34 29.07 -5.48
CA SER A 571 39.30 29.21 -6.59
C SER A 571 40.73 28.83 -6.17
N PRO A 572 41.56 28.34 -7.10
CA PRO A 572 42.58 29.27 -7.60
C PRO A 572 42.99 29.12 -9.08
N ARG A 573 43.22 30.29 -9.70
CA ARG A 573 44.21 30.62 -10.75
C ARG A 573 44.09 30.02 -12.16
N LYS A 574 44.38 30.90 -13.13
CA LYS A 574 44.50 30.63 -14.56
C LYS A 574 45.75 29.79 -14.88
N SER A 575 45.63 28.86 -15.81
CA SER A 575 46.71 28.47 -16.72
C SER A 575 46.12 28.10 -18.07
N THR A 576 46.64 28.72 -19.13
CA THR A 576 46.26 28.47 -20.53
C THR A 576 47.01 27.26 -21.07
N ALA A 577 46.29 26.24 -21.50
CA ALA A 577 46.81 25.17 -22.36
C ALA A 577 45.66 24.58 -23.18
N ASP A 578 45.75 24.68 -24.50
CA ASP A 578 44.81 24.02 -25.41
C ASP A 578 44.94 22.50 -25.30
N VAL A 579 43.82 21.80 -25.14
CA VAL A 579 43.74 20.35 -25.35
C VAL A 579 42.65 20.09 -26.38
N LEU A 580 43.08 19.52 -27.51
CA LEU A 580 42.28 19.31 -28.71
C LEU A 580 41.22 18.22 -28.48
N ASP A 581 39.99 18.44 -28.99
CA ASP A 581 38.99 17.38 -29.13
C ASP A 581 39.50 16.35 -30.15
N PRO A 582 39.60 15.05 -29.79
CA PRO A 582 40.16 14.02 -30.67
C PRO A 582 39.20 13.56 -31.79
N ARG A 583 38.04 14.22 -31.99
CA ARG A 583 37.01 13.81 -32.97
C ARG A 583 37.03 14.69 -34.22
N PRO A 584 37.43 14.16 -35.40
CA PRO A 584 37.51 14.94 -36.64
C PRO A 584 36.15 15.00 -37.35
N PHE A 585 35.15 15.64 -36.73
CA PHE A 585 33.94 16.03 -37.44
C PHE A 585 34.15 17.42 -38.04
N GLN A 586 34.58 17.46 -39.31
CA GLN A 586 34.47 18.67 -40.12
C GLN A 586 33.01 19.11 -40.14
N SER A 587 32.78 20.40 -39.90
CA SER A 587 31.46 21.02 -39.93
C SER A 587 30.87 20.94 -41.35
N LEU A 588 30.08 19.91 -41.61
CA LEU A 588 29.28 19.78 -42.81
C LEU A 588 28.08 20.72 -42.71
N GLU A 589 28.16 21.86 -43.38
CA GLU A 589 26.98 22.69 -43.66
C GLU A 589 26.03 21.89 -44.56
N ILE A 590 24.87 21.52 -44.01
CA ILE A 590 23.81 20.81 -44.73
C ILE A 590 23.33 21.70 -45.87
N ARG A 591 23.46 21.22 -47.12
CA ARG A 591 23.05 22.02 -48.28
C ARG A 591 21.55 21.89 -48.49
N GLN A 592 20.95 22.94 -49.05
CA GLN A 592 19.51 22.97 -49.34
C GLN A 592 19.06 21.84 -50.29
N ALA A 593 19.98 21.30 -51.09
CA ALA A 593 19.75 20.11 -51.93
C ALA A 593 19.59 18.81 -51.11
N ASP A 594 20.28 18.67 -49.98
CA ASP A 594 20.21 17.48 -49.12
C ASP A 594 18.86 17.43 -48.39
N VAL A 595 18.34 18.60 -48.00
CA VAL A 595 16.99 18.76 -47.43
C VAL A 595 15.90 18.40 -48.46
N LEU A 596 16.08 18.82 -49.73
CA LEU A 596 15.16 18.45 -50.82
C LEU A 596 15.22 16.95 -51.16
N ALA A 597 16.38 16.30 -51.02
CA ALA A 597 16.52 14.86 -51.23
C ALA A 597 15.73 14.05 -50.18
N LEU A 598 15.71 14.49 -48.92
CA LEU A 598 14.93 13.86 -47.84
C LEU A 598 13.41 13.96 -48.07
N GLN A 599 12.93 15.05 -48.65
CA GLN A 599 11.52 15.21 -49.02
C GLN A 599 11.09 14.22 -50.12
N GLY A 600 12.01 13.77 -50.98
CA GLY A 600 11.75 12.74 -52.00
C GLY A 600 11.48 11.33 -51.46
N THR A 601 11.85 11.05 -50.21
CA THR A 601 11.62 9.74 -49.57
C THR A 601 10.33 9.64 -48.75
N GLN A 602 9.62 10.75 -48.52
CA GLN A 602 8.32 10.73 -47.86
C GLN A 602 7.19 10.43 -48.85
N ARG A 603 6.90 9.14 -49.05
CA ARG A 603 5.52 8.76 -49.42
C ARG A 603 4.62 9.07 -48.22
N PRO A 604 3.45 9.69 -48.39
CA PRO A 604 2.44 9.72 -47.35
C PRO A 604 1.94 8.30 -47.15
N MET A 605 2.49 7.61 -46.15
CA MET A 605 1.74 6.56 -45.48
C MET A 605 0.65 7.33 -44.71
N GLU A 606 -0.61 7.09 -45.03
CA GLU A 606 -1.74 7.57 -44.23
C GLU A 606 -1.67 6.85 -42.88
N LEU A 607 -0.89 7.43 -41.98
CA LEU A 607 -0.78 6.99 -40.60
C LEU A 607 -2.04 7.50 -39.90
N GLU A 608 -2.98 6.59 -39.60
CA GLU A 608 -4.07 6.91 -38.69
C GLU A 608 -3.45 7.25 -37.32
N THR A 609 -3.40 8.54 -37.00
CA THR A 609 -2.74 9.07 -35.80
C THR A 609 -3.63 8.90 -34.56
N SER A 610 -3.89 7.65 -34.18
CA SER A 610 -4.66 7.27 -32.99
C SER A 610 -4.03 6.11 -32.19
N SER A 611 -2.82 5.67 -32.55
CA SER A 611 -2.09 4.59 -31.86
C SER A 611 -1.14 5.14 -30.79
N ASP A 612 -1.42 4.83 -29.53
CA ASP A 612 -0.50 5.04 -28.38
C ASP A 612 0.79 4.19 -28.47
N ASP A 613 0.87 3.27 -29.44
CA ASP A 613 2.07 2.49 -29.74
C ASP A 613 2.54 2.75 -31.19
N PRO A 614 3.27 3.85 -31.46
CA PRO A 614 3.75 4.20 -32.79
C PRO A 614 4.79 3.22 -33.35
N LEU A 615 5.31 2.31 -32.52
CA LEU A 615 6.28 1.28 -32.91
C LEU A 615 5.63 -0.07 -33.23
N GLY A 616 4.32 -0.24 -33.03
CA GLY A 616 3.62 -1.51 -33.26
C GLY A 616 4.32 -2.69 -32.60
N ARG A 617 4.60 -2.56 -31.30
CA ARG A 617 5.21 -3.54 -30.39
C ARG A 617 4.17 -4.49 -29.82
N TYR A 618 2.97 -3.98 -29.52
CA TYR A 618 1.88 -4.75 -28.92
C TYR A 618 0.87 -5.25 -29.95
N MET A 619 0.10 -6.28 -29.57
CA MET A 619 -1.14 -6.62 -30.24
C MET A 619 -2.18 -5.48 -30.07
N PRO A 620 -3.15 -5.34 -31.00
CA PRO A 620 -4.24 -4.37 -30.86
C PRO A 620 -4.95 -4.49 -29.51
N GLU A 621 -5.30 -3.35 -28.93
CA GLU A 621 -6.05 -3.31 -27.66
C GLU A 621 -7.47 -3.82 -27.84
N PRO A 622 -8.06 -4.43 -26.78
CA PRO A 622 -9.48 -4.71 -26.78
C PRO A 622 -10.29 -3.41 -26.77
N GLU A 623 -11.39 -3.40 -27.52
CA GLU A 623 -12.31 -2.27 -27.58
C GLU A 623 -13.06 -2.07 -26.25
N CYS A 624 -13.40 -0.81 -25.94
CA CYS A 624 -14.29 -0.50 -24.84
C CYS A 624 -15.76 -0.63 -25.25
N ALA A 625 -16.61 -1.14 -24.35
CA ALA A 625 -18.04 -1.12 -24.55
C ALA A 625 -18.57 0.34 -24.55
N GLY A 626 -19.61 0.63 -25.35
CA GLY A 626 -20.17 1.98 -25.51
C GLY A 626 -20.82 2.58 -24.25
N ASP A 627 -20.93 1.82 -23.16
CA ASP A 627 -21.33 2.28 -21.82
C ASP A 627 -20.15 2.68 -20.92
N CYS A 628 -18.90 2.63 -21.42
CA CYS A 628 -17.72 2.91 -20.61
C CYS A 628 -17.70 4.36 -20.08
N PRO A 629 -17.69 4.57 -18.74
CA PRO A 629 -17.68 5.92 -18.16
C PRO A 629 -16.35 6.64 -18.42
N ASP A 630 -15.25 5.90 -18.53
CA ASP A 630 -13.91 6.46 -18.73
C ASP A 630 -13.73 7.00 -20.16
N CYS A 631 -14.23 6.28 -21.18
CA CYS A 631 -14.27 6.81 -22.56
C CYS A 631 -15.17 8.05 -22.68
N ARG A 632 -16.33 8.06 -21.99
CA ARG A 632 -17.25 9.20 -22.00
C ARG A 632 -16.62 10.43 -21.35
N ALA A 633 -16.01 10.26 -20.17
CA ALA A 633 -15.23 11.31 -19.53
C ALA A 633 -14.05 11.77 -20.40
N GLY A 634 -13.42 10.88 -21.16
CA GLY A 634 -12.41 11.22 -22.18
C GLY A 634 -12.94 12.18 -23.26
N LEU A 635 -14.08 11.85 -23.87
CA LEU A 635 -14.73 12.69 -24.87
C LEU A 635 -15.17 14.06 -24.29
N ASP A 636 -15.69 14.06 -23.07
CA ASP A 636 -16.07 15.30 -22.36
C ASP A 636 -14.83 16.17 -22.01
N ARG A 637 -13.63 15.59 -21.87
CA ARG A 637 -12.36 16.32 -21.67
C ARG A 637 -11.82 16.93 -22.95
N GLU A 638 -11.81 16.19 -24.05
CA GLU A 638 -11.43 16.73 -25.36
C GLU A 638 -12.31 17.94 -25.73
N ALA A 639 -13.58 17.93 -25.33
CA ALA A 639 -14.50 19.04 -25.51
C ALA A 639 -14.31 20.22 -24.53
N SER A 640 -13.71 20.01 -23.35
CA SER A 640 -13.60 21.02 -22.28
C SER A 640 -12.19 21.57 -22.04
N GLY A 641 -11.14 20.91 -22.55
CA GLY A 641 -9.74 21.38 -22.46
C GLY A 641 -9.13 21.34 -21.06
N LEU A 642 -9.75 20.61 -20.12
CA LEU A 642 -9.35 20.54 -18.72
C LEU A 642 -8.72 19.18 -18.38
N ALA A 643 -7.45 19.20 -17.96
CA ALA A 643 -6.71 18.01 -17.58
C ALA A 643 -7.13 17.50 -16.18
N THR A 644 -8.00 16.49 -16.15
CA THR A 644 -8.15 15.60 -14.99
C THR A 644 -7.92 14.16 -15.45
N ALA A 645 -7.12 13.38 -14.73
CA ALA A 645 -6.89 11.99 -15.10
C ALA A 645 -8.17 11.15 -14.90
N GLY A 646 -8.41 10.17 -15.79
CA GLY A 646 -9.57 9.28 -15.72
C GLY A 646 -9.11 7.86 -15.51
N SER A 647 -10.00 7.02 -14.99
CA SER A 647 -9.64 5.70 -14.48
C SER A 647 -8.87 4.87 -15.53
N GLY A 648 -7.61 4.58 -15.25
CA GLY A 648 -6.84 3.55 -15.95
C GLY A 648 -6.27 3.87 -17.34
N THR A 649 -6.32 5.12 -17.85
CA THR A 649 -5.47 5.49 -19.00
C THR A 649 -4.02 5.68 -18.56
N GLY A 650 -3.05 5.47 -19.47
CA GLY A 650 -1.61 5.61 -19.19
C GLY A 650 -1.15 7.05 -18.88
N GLU A 651 -2.05 8.04 -18.92
CA GLU A 651 -1.75 9.47 -18.74
C GLU A 651 -1.44 9.89 -17.29
N TYR A 652 -1.57 8.99 -16.31
CA TYR A 652 -1.13 9.27 -14.93
C TYR A 652 0.40 9.46 -14.81
N GLY A 653 1.18 9.10 -15.84
CA GLY A 653 2.64 9.25 -15.86
C GLY A 653 3.16 10.62 -16.33
N ALA A 654 2.30 11.55 -16.75
CA ALA A 654 2.74 12.93 -16.99
C ALA A 654 3.09 13.58 -15.65
N SER A 655 4.25 14.27 -15.56
CA SER A 655 4.67 14.96 -14.34
C SER A 655 3.67 16.06 -13.99
N ARG A 656 2.75 15.77 -13.07
CA ARG A 656 1.68 16.69 -12.69
C ARG A 656 2.29 17.89 -11.97
N GLU A 657 1.98 19.07 -12.49
CA GLU A 657 2.54 20.32 -12.00
C GLU A 657 2.07 20.59 -10.56
N SER A 658 3.01 20.93 -9.67
CA SER A 658 2.69 21.27 -8.29
C SER A 658 1.78 22.50 -8.23
N ILE A 659 0.84 22.52 -7.29
CA ILE A 659 -0.13 23.60 -7.17
C ILE A 659 0.56 24.93 -6.83
N ASP A 660 0.16 25.99 -7.53
CA ASP A 660 0.59 27.35 -7.21
C ASP A 660 -0.09 27.81 -5.91
N TRP A 661 0.63 27.63 -4.80
CA TRP A 661 0.18 28.07 -3.48
C TRP A 661 0.03 29.59 -3.36
N ALA A 662 0.73 30.40 -4.15
CA ALA A 662 0.53 31.85 -4.15
C ALA A 662 -0.84 32.21 -4.75
N ARG A 663 -1.24 31.54 -5.83
CA ARG A 663 -2.60 31.64 -6.39
C ARG A 663 -3.67 31.11 -5.43
N VAL A 664 -3.47 29.92 -4.84
CA VAL A 664 -4.40 29.35 -3.85
C VAL A 664 -4.60 30.30 -2.67
N VAL A 665 -3.51 30.78 -2.07
CA VAL A 665 -3.58 31.73 -0.96
C VAL A 665 -4.19 33.06 -1.41
N GLY A 666 -3.97 33.51 -2.65
CA GLY A 666 -4.62 34.69 -3.24
C GLY A 666 -6.15 34.63 -3.15
N ASP A 667 -6.74 33.51 -3.59
CA ASP A 667 -8.20 33.28 -3.68
C ASP A 667 -8.88 32.87 -2.34
N MET A 668 -8.13 32.75 -1.24
CA MET A 668 -8.66 32.37 0.08
C MET A 668 -9.23 33.55 0.89
N GLN A 669 -10.23 33.25 1.73
CA GLN A 669 -10.87 34.21 2.64
C GLN A 669 -10.06 34.41 3.92
N ALA A 670 -9.89 35.67 4.34
CA ALA A 670 -9.15 36.01 5.56
C ALA A 670 -9.98 35.79 6.85
N PRO A 671 -9.36 35.37 7.98
CA PRO A 671 -7.98 34.90 8.11
C PRO A 671 -7.80 33.56 7.40
N LYS A 672 -6.71 33.44 6.64
CA LYS A 672 -6.41 32.29 5.77
C LYS A 672 -5.70 31.21 6.59
N TRP A 673 -6.16 29.96 6.50
CA TRP A 673 -5.58 28.82 7.23
C TRP A 673 -5.22 27.64 6.32
N VAL A 674 -4.08 27.01 6.57
CA VAL A 674 -3.69 25.72 5.99
C VAL A 674 -3.33 24.76 7.11
N PHE A 675 -3.92 23.56 7.08
CA PHE A 675 -3.66 22.49 8.04
C PHE A 675 -2.98 21.33 7.32
N ASP A 676 -1.68 21.15 7.55
CA ASP A 676 -0.91 20.07 6.95
C ASP A 676 -0.99 18.81 7.83
N GLY A 677 -1.84 17.88 7.40
CA GLY A 677 -1.99 16.58 8.03
C GLY A 677 -0.96 15.53 7.60
N ARG A 678 -0.02 15.87 6.70
CA ARG A 678 0.85 14.90 6.01
C ARG A 678 2.33 15.32 5.90
N ALA A 679 2.70 16.51 6.37
CA ALA A 679 4.06 17.06 6.30
C ALA A 679 4.58 17.20 4.85
N VAL A 680 3.78 17.82 3.98
CA VAL A 680 4.11 18.06 2.56
C VAL A 680 4.36 19.53 2.21
N ILE A 681 4.07 20.48 3.09
CA ILE A 681 4.37 21.90 2.89
C ILE A 681 5.42 22.44 3.86
N ASP A 682 6.29 23.30 3.36
CA ASP A 682 7.13 24.18 4.16
C ASP A 682 6.27 25.30 4.78
N ALA A 683 6.10 25.27 6.09
CA ALA A 683 5.30 26.24 6.83
C ALA A 683 5.90 27.66 6.83
N GLN A 684 7.22 27.81 6.69
CA GLN A 684 7.89 29.11 6.67
C GLN A 684 7.67 29.81 5.33
N GLU A 685 7.79 29.08 4.21
CA GLU A 685 7.47 29.63 2.89
C GLU A 685 5.99 30.02 2.77
N MET A 686 5.10 29.20 3.32
CA MET A 686 3.66 29.52 3.38
C MET A 686 3.37 30.75 4.26
N ALA A 687 4.04 30.91 5.41
CA ALA A 687 3.87 32.09 6.25
C ALA A 687 4.21 33.40 5.51
N LYS A 688 5.19 33.39 4.58
CA LYS A 688 5.52 34.55 3.73
C LYS A 688 4.38 34.97 2.79
N LEU A 689 3.48 34.04 2.43
CA LEU A 689 2.27 34.31 1.65
C LEU A 689 1.12 34.91 2.51
N GLY A 690 1.33 35.10 3.81
CA GLY A 690 0.32 35.64 4.73
C GLY A 690 -0.76 34.64 5.15
N VAL A 691 -0.47 33.33 5.06
CA VAL A 691 -1.36 32.26 5.51
C VAL A 691 -0.88 31.65 6.83
N ARG A 692 -1.82 31.28 7.70
CA ARG A 692 -1.56 30.60 8.97
C ARG A 692 -1.43 29.11 8.74
N VAL A 693 -0.32 28.50 9.21
CA VAL A 693 -0.07 27.06 9.01
C VAL A 693 -0.07 26.32 10.33
N GLU A 694 -0.74 25.18 10.33
CA GLU A 694 -0.75 24.21 11.42
C GLU A 694 -0.34 22.83 10.87
N SER A 695 0.80 22.32 11.31
CA SER A 695 1.34 21.03 10.87
C SER A 695 1.34 20.04 12.03
N ILE A 696 1.01 18.77 11.76
CA ILE A 696 1.15 17.70 12.75
C ILE A 696 2.62 17.56 13.18
N GLY A 697 2.85 17.36 14.47
CA GLY A 697 4.17 17.12 15.04
C GLY A 697 5.06 18.36 15.19
N ARG A 698 4.56 19.55 14.87
CA ARG A 698 5.27 20.83 14.99
C ARG A 698 4.51 21.79 15.90
N ARG A 699 5.24 22.62 16.64
CA ARG A 699 4.64 23.71 17.40
C ARG A 699 4.14 24.80 16.45
N SER A 700 2.92 25.29 16.67
CA SER A 700 2.34 26.40 15.90
C SER A 700 3.25 27.64 15.97
N ILE A 701 3.55 28.23 14.81
CA ILE A 701 4.31 29.48 14.68
C ILE A 701 3.27 30.60 14.45
N TRP A 702 3.20 31.57 15.37
CA TRP A 702 2.25 32.69 15.37
C TRP A 702 2.94 34.04 15.26
#